data_AF-A0A512U821-F1
#
_entry.id   AF-A0A512U821-F1
#
_cell.length_a   1.000
_cell.length_b   1.000
_cell.length_c   1.000
_cell.angle_alpha   90.00
_cell.angle_beta   90.00
_cell.angle_gamma   90.00
#
_symmetry.space_group_name_H-M   'P 1'
#
loop_
_entity.id
_entity.type
_entity.pdbx_description
1 polymer ?
#
loop_
_entity_poly.entity_id
_entity_poly.type
_entity_poly.pdbx_seq_one_letter_code
_entity_poly.pdbx_strand_id
1 'polypeptide(L)'
;MNRQTFLFLLLFIVFLQLPRGGVDESSEKNNLVLAQYKASLKQARSELAHGKYYSGYGNLTGLQLSYDDSVHQRNVSQWPFREYTPETPWTETQQHSLFPDYVSNKVRRFWATDRATQAGSAYMLNISSDLYGQFDIPADSRRLTPVSMPLPPYLNEYYNSYRQARYEEEKQRYEQDPENNSPPQEIPADLHKAGNITTYNSGALTVRIQPLQEVYPDLQVVRHGLDVYDDATLVYVNVEIADTPKTDRNDFGLFAVYFQDTGSLVGATRSAKFMGTQALPHFAMSETNFNRSQTLLTRLLNVADVDKDVTLDDVTTSVERAQSRCELAVFLQLSKTSYTKAELTFIDDELKLRQGLPLPKPLPKVEVANALLYSPDCGVVFEKKPDVPFGGIRAEVKLAQLRRTLLGVFLLTLVELGLFMRQAKATRTPSELSNISKLCIGLLSGYDSVVGVLMMSIMWVSDLYLICACNTVLSILLFYVFELRYFATIEASQSNERGISWWQILRGARTNADEPTTRAQPDANVTPNATPVAPGEPATGTPATPAPPANPTATVSGPSSGNVGSYFIFSLFLSFGIAMIILNAASWSVQAMRVFEYWFLLLINSYWIPQFLRNTLKNRSQSIRWEFVFGTSMVRLVPLMYLCLAQSNPFRHPRNPLLLVIVFSWIVTQIFLLYLQSVLGARFWLNSKWLPEQYNYHPVISIKDLEKGFSRDIIANLKTVPDQEVSMYESDCAICMSTLKFPVLMKESANKKSYEHLMKDVMITPCYHSFHTECLEDWMIYKLQCPVCRTALPPV
;
A
#
# COMPACT_ATOMS: atom_id res chain seq x y z
N MET A 1 -35.80 7.32 0.87
CA MET A 1 -35.67 8.59 1.65
C MET A 1 -36.96 9.38 1.46
N ASN A 2 -37.68 9.73 2.53
CA ASN A 2 -38.99 10.41 2.41
C ASN A 2 -38.81 11.84 1.86
N ARG A 3 -39.78 12.33 1.09
CA ARG A 3 -39.74 13.66 0.44
C ARG A 3 -39.54 14.81 1.43
N GLN A 4 -40.10 14.68 2.63
CA GLN A 4 -39.89 15.65 3.72
C GLN A 4 -38.46 15.61 4.28
N THR A 5 -37.85 14.42 4.35
CA THR A 5 -36.46 14.25 4.81
C THR A 5 -35.48 14.78 3.78
N PHE A 6 -35.75 14.60 2.48
CA PHE A 6 -34.97 15.20 1.40
C PHE A 6 -35.10 16.73 1.38
N LEU A 7 -36.31 17.27 1.56
CA LEU A 7 -36.52 18.72 1.59
C LEU A 7 -35.87 19.36 2.83
N PHE A 8 -35.91 18.67 3.98
CA PHE A 8 -35.23 19.10 5.20
C PHE A 8 -33.70 19.07 5.02
N LEU A 9 -33.13 18.00 4.45
CA LEU A 9 -31.70 17.93 4.13
C LEU A 9 -31.30 19.01 3.13
N LEU A 10 -32.11 19.27 2.10
CA LEU A 10 -31.84 20.29 1.10
C LEU A 10 -31.92 21.70 1.71
N LEU A 11 -32.92 21.99 2.54
CA LEU A 11 -33.00 23.25 3.29
C LEU A 11 -31.89 23.40 4.32
N PHE A 12 -31.49 22.31 4.98
CA PHE A 12 -30.39 22.29 5.94
C PHE A 12 -29.04 22.52 5.27
N ILE A 13 -28.80 21.91 4.11
CA ILE A 13 -27.61 22.16 3.28
C ILE A 13 -27.63 23.60 2.73
N VAL A 14 -28.77 24.11 2.28
CA VAL A 14 -28.90 25.51 1.84
C VAL A 14 -28.69 26.50 3.01
N PHE A 15 -29.14 26.18 4.22
CA PHE A 15 -28.89 26.98 5.43
C PHE A 15 -27.43 26.93 5.90
N LEU A 16 -26.75 25.79 5.71
CA LEU A 16 -25.31 25.69 5.95
C LEU A 16 -24.48 26.41 4.88
N GLN A 17 -25.03 26.60 3.68
CA GLN A 17 -24.39 27.30 2.57
C GLN A 17 -24.78 28.78 2.45
N LEU A 18 -25.72 29.28 3.26
CA LEU A 18 -26.00 30.71 3.35
C LEU A 18 -24.78 31.39 4.00
N PRO A 19 -24.07 32.31 3.31
CA PRO A 19 -23.01 33.06 3.93
C PRO A 19 -23.61 33.84 5.09
N ARG A 20 -23.08 33.64 6.30
CA ARG A 20 -23.43 34.47 7.46
C ARG A 20 -23.08 35.91 7.09
N GLY A 21 -24.12 36.71 6.80
CA GLY A 21 -24.00 38.12 6.45
C GLY A 21 -23.56 38.94 7.64
N GLY A 22 -22.26 38.91 7.93
CA GLY A 22 -21.53 39.90 8.70
C GLY A 22 -20.31 40.28 7.89
N VAL A 23 -20.03 41.57 7.76
CA VAL A 23 -18.74 42.03 7.22
C VAL A 23 -17.70 41.70 8.28
N ASP A 24 -17.10 40.51 8.18
CA ASP A 24 -15.94 40.17 9.01
C ASP A 24 -14.80 41.11 8.61
N GLU A 25 -14.27 41.90 9.54
CA GLU A 25 -13.09 42.75 9.33
C GLU A 25 -11.89 41.95 8.81
N SER A 26 -11.83 40.64 9.11
CA SER A 26 -10.87 39.69 8.57
C SER A 26 -11.00 39.52 7.04
N SER A 27 -12.22 39.50 6.51
CA SER A 27 -12.50 39.34 5.08
C SER A 27 -12.03 40.55 4.27
N GLU A 28 -12.23 41.77 4.79
CA GLU A 28 -11.78 43.00 4.12
C GLU A 28 -10.25 43.08 4.04
N LYS A 29 -9.55 42.77 5.15
CA LYS A 29 -8.07 42.69 5.18
C LYS A 29 -7.55 41.64 4.19
N ASN A 30 -8.17 40.46 4.14
CA ASN A 30 -7.79 39.40 3.20
C ASN A 30 -7.98 39.81 1.74
N ASN A 31 -9.06 40.53 1.42
CA ASN A 31 -9.30 41.06 0.08
C ASN A 31 -8.27 42.13 -0.31
N LEU A 32 -7.87 42.99 0.63
CA LEU A 32 -6.82 43.99 0.41
C LEU A 32 -5.47 43.30 0.10
N VAL A 33 -5.08 42.31 0.91
CA VAL A 33 -3.84 41.53 0.71
C VAL A 33 -3.87 40.85 -0.66
N LEU A 34 -4.98 40.22 -1.02
CA LEU A 34 -5.16 39.58 -2.32
C LEU A 34 -5.04 40.58 -3.47
N ALA A 35 -5.67 41.76 -3.37
CA ALA A 35 -5.59 42.80 -4.38
C ALA A 35 -4.16 43.32 -4.57
N GLN A 36 -3.43 43.56 -3.47
CA GLN A 36 -2.03 44.00 -3.51
C GLN A 36 -1.11 42.92 -4.09
N TYR A 37 -1.32 41.65 -3.73
CA TYR A 37 -0.57 40.55 -4.31
C TYR A 37 -0.83 40.42 -5.83
N LYS A 38 -2.09 40.51 -6.26
CA LYS A 38 -2.46 40.53 -7.69
C LYS A 38 -1.78 41.68 -8.44
N ALA A 39 -1.74 42.88 -7.85
CA ALA A 39 -1.03 44.02 -8.42
C ALA A 39 0.48 43.73 -8.59
N SER A 40 1.13 43.13 -7.58
CA SER A 40 2.55 42.74 -7.66
C SER A 40 2.82 41.72 -8.77
N LEU A 41 1.91 40.76 -8.98
CA LEU A 41 2.02 39.78 -10.07
C LEU A 41 1.87 40.43 -11.45
N LYS A 42 0.94 41.38 -11.59
CA LYS A 42 0.76 42.15 -12.83
C LYS A 42 1.99 43.00 -13.15
N GLN A 43 2.55 43.66 -12.15
CA GLN A 43 3.81 44.40 -12.30
C GLN A 43 4.93 43.48 -12.77
N ALA A 44 5.15 42.35 -12.09
CA ALA A 44 6.20 41.40 -12.45
C ALA A 44 6.04 40.81 -13.87
N ARG A 45 4.80 40.62 -14.34
CA ARG A 45 4.52 40.23 -15.73
C ARG A 45 4.90 41.35 -16.71
N SER A 46 4.60 42.60 -16.36
CA SER A 46 5.00 43.76 -17.17
C SER A 46 6.52 43.91 -17.23
N GLU A 47 7.22 43.74 -16.12
CA GLU A 47 8.69 43.76 -16.05
C GLU A 47 9.29 42.67 -16.96
N LEU A 48 8.78 41.43 -16.89
CA LEU A 48 9.21 40.36 -17.79
C LEU A 48 8.97 40.71 -19.27
N ALA A 49 7.81 41.27 -19.61
CA ALA A 49 7.46 41.55 -21.00
C ALA A 49 8.29 42.69 -21.62
N HIS A 50 8.67 43.70 -20.83
CA HIS A 50 9.45 44.86 -21.29
C HIS A 50 10.95 44.74 -21.02
N GLY A 51 11.36 43.78 -20.19
CA GLY A 51 12.76 43.55 -19.82
C GLY A 51 13.64 43.35 -21.04
N LYS A 52 14.86 43.89 -20.98
CA LYS A 52 15.90 43.69 -22.00
C LYS A 52 17.07 42.96 -21.35
N TYR A 53 17.88 42.28 -22.15
CA TYR A 53 19.03 41.56 -21.59
C TYR A 53 19.95 42.49 -20.77
N TYR A 54 20.18 43.71 -21.26
CA TYR A 54 21.01 44.71 -20.58
C TYR A 54 20.34 45.38 -19.37
N SER A 55 19.01 45.28 -19.17
CA SER A 55 18.32 45.99 -18.08
C SER A 55 18.45 45.30 -16.71
N GLY A 56 18.98 44.07 -16.68
CA GLY A 56 18.97 43.23 -15.46
C GLY A 56 17.56 42.86 -15.02
N TYR A 57 17.42 42.35 -13.79
CA TYR A 57 16.17 41.74 -13.30
C TYR A 57 14.98 42.69 -13.17
N GLY A 58 15.18 44.01 -13.22
CA GLY A 58 14.11 44.99 -13.02
C GLY A 58 13.55 45.01 -11.60
N ASN A 59 12.34 45.56 -11.43
CA ASN A 59 11.69 45.68 -10.12
C ASN A 59 10.95 44.39 -9.73
N LEU A 60 11.71 43.30 -9.53
CA LEU A 60 11.18 42.00 -9.11
C LEU A 60 11.44 41.73 -7.62
N THR A 61 10.43 41.24 -6.91
CA THR A 61 10.54 40.88 -5.49
C THR A 61 11.63 39.83 -5.28
N GLY A 62 12.55 40.11 -4.35
CA GLY A 62 13.68 39.24 -4.00
C GLY A 62 14.91 39.37 -4.91
N LEU A 63 14.86 40.22 -5.94
CA LEU A 63 15.90 40.35 -6.97
C LEU A 63 16.41 41.79 -7.15
N GLN A 64 15.94 42.71 -6.31
CA GLN A 64 16.35 44.11 -6.32
C GLN A 64 17.81 44.30 -5.88
N LEU A 65 18.28 43.48 -4.93
CA LEU A 65 19.66 43.52 -4.43
C LEU A 65 20.56 42.58 -5.24
N SER A 66 21.74 43.06 -5.64
CA SER A 66 22.82 42.16 -6.08
C SER A 66 23.41 41.39 -4.90
N TYR A 67 24.22 40.37 -5.19
CA TYR A 67 24.95 39.63 -4.16
C TYR A 67 25.82 40.59 -3.31
N ASP A 68 26.56 41.49 -3.96
CA ASP A 68 27.40 42.48 -3.28
C ASP A 68 26.57 43.47 -2.43
N ASP A 69 25.44 43.95 -2.94
CA ASP A 69 24.54 44.84 -2.17
C ASP A 69 23.97 44.13 -0.93
N SER A 70 23.67 42.83 -1.04
CA SER A 70 23.21 42.02 0.09
C SER A 70 24.30 41.74 1.12
N VAL A 71 25.54 41.47 0.68
CA VAL A 71 26.70 41.28 1.57
C VAL A 71 26.93 42.55 2.41
N HIS A 72 26.77 43.72 1.78
CA HIS A 72 26.87 45.03 2.43
C HIS A 72 25.60 45.47 3.17
N GLN A 73 24.57 44.62 3.24
CA GLN A 73 23.31 44.88 3.94
C GLN A 73 22.62 46.19 3.53
N ARG A 74 22.65 46.52 2.22
CA ARG A 74 21.95 47.70 1.72
C ARG A 74 20.43 47.55 1.85
N ASN A 75 19.75 48.66 2.13
CA ASN A 75 18.30 48.65 2.31
C ASN A 75 17.59 48.64 0.95
N VAL A 76 16.65 47.70 0.79
CA VAL A 76 15.84 47.54 -0.42
C VAL A 76 15.05 48.81 -0.77
N SER A 77 14.65 49.61 0.22
CA SER A 77 13.90 50.86 -0.01
C SER A 77 14.67 51.93 -0.79
N GLN A 78 16.00 51.81 -0.88
CA GLN A 78 16.87 52.73 -1.62
C GLN A 78 17.12 52.28 -3.06
N TRP A 79 16.53 51.17 -3.48
CA TRP A 79 16.59 50.71 -4.87
C TRP A 79 15.85 51.68 -5.81
N PRO A 80 16.34 51.93 -7.03
CA PRO A 80 17.50 51.33 -7.70
C PRO A 80 18.83 52.01 -7.35
N PHE A 81 19.89 51.21 -7.15
CA PHE A 81 21.25 51.72 -6.91
C PHE A 81 22.03 52.03 -8.19
N ARG A 82 21.62 51.42 -9.31
CA ARG A 82 22.29 51.49 -10.60
C ARG A 82 21.21 51.59 -11.66
N GLU A 83 21.47 52.40 -12.68
CA GLU A 83 20.65 52.48 -13.87
C GLU A 83 21.40 51.80 -15.01
N TYR A 84 20.75 50.84 -15.66
CA TYR A 84 21.37 50.08 -16.74
C TYR A 84 20.92 50.64 -18.08
N THR A 85 21.87 51.19 -18.81
CA THR A 85 21.66 51.68 -20.18
C THR A 85 22.39 50.79 -21.18
N PRO A 86 22.10 50.88 -22.49
CA PRO A 86 22.87 50.16 -23.50
C PRO A 86 24.39 50.45 -23.45
N GLU A 87 24.78 51.64 -23.00
CA GLU A 87 26.19 52.03 -22.80
C GLU A 87 26.80 51.45 -21.52
N THR A 88 25.97 51.18 -20.51
CA THR A 88 26.37 50.60 -19.21
C THR A 88 25.53 49.35 -18.91
N PRO A 89 25.69 48.28 -19.69
CA PRO A 89 24.79 47.14 -19.62
C PRO A 89 24.97 46.36 -18.32
N TRP A 90 23.87 45.76 -17.86
CA TRP A 90 23.92 44.73 -16.84
C TRP A 90 24.81 43.57 -17.28
N THR A 91 25.60 43.03 -16.35
CA THR A 91 26.50 41.91 -16.60
C THR A 91 26.37 40.91 -15.46
N GLU A 92 26.62 39.63 -15.75
CA GLU A 92 26.48 38.52 -14.78
C GLU A 92 27.65 38.48 -13.77
N THR A 93 27.89 39.58 -13.06
CA THR A 93 28.95 39.72 -12.04
C THR A 93 28.33 39.90 -10.67
N GLN A 94 29.06 39.59 -9.59
CA GLN A 94 28.55 39.69 -8.22
C GLN A 94 28.00 41.07 -7.83
N GLN A 95 28.44 42.12 -8.53
CA GLN A 95 28.01 43.49 -8.32
C GLN A 95 26.63 43.80 -8.92
N HIS A 96 26.21 43.05 -9.94
CA HIS A 96 25.01 43.31 -10.73
C HIS A 96 24.00 42.16 -10.61
N SER A 97 24.48 40.94 -10.39
CA SER A 97 23.70 39.71 -10.32
C SER A 97 23.42 39.28 -8.89
N LEU A 98 22.41 38.44 -8.72
CA LEU A 98 22.13 37.70 -7.49
C LEU A 98 23.20 36.64 -7.22
N PHE A 99 23.89 36.18 -8.28
CA PHE A 99 24.87 35.11 -8.19
C PHE A 99 26.26 35.66 -7.84
N PRO A 100 26.97 35.05 -6.86
CA PRO A 100 28.35 35.41 -6.57
C PRO A 100 29.25 35.00 -7.73
N ASP A 101 30.38 35.70 -7.89
CA ASP A 101 31.34 35.43 -8.97
C ASP A 101 31.84 33.98 -8.95
N TYR A 102 31.90 33.36 -7.77
CA TYR A 102 32.19 31.94 -7.62
C TYR A 102 31.21 31.04 -8.42
N VAL A 103 29.91 31.29 -8.30
CA VAL A 103 28.86 30.52 -9.00
C VAL A 103 28.86 30.89 -10.48
N SER A 104 28.81 32.18 -10.82
CA SER A 104 28.75 32.64 -12.21
C SER A 104 29.97 32.19 -13.03
N ASN A 105 31.17 32.23 -12.46
CA ASN A 105 32.38 31.74 -13.13
C ASN A 105 32.40 30.23 -13.30
N LYS A 106 31.84 29.46 -12.36
CA LYS A 106 31.71 28.00 -12.52
C LYS A 106 30.73 27.65 -13.63
N VAL A 107 29.56 28.29 -13.66
CA VAL A 107 28.56 28.06 -14.71
C VAL A 107 29.16 28.37 -16.09
N ARG A 108 29.81 29.52 -16.26
CA ARG A 108 30.48 29.90 -17.54
C ARG A 108 31.45 28.87 -18.09
N ARG A 109 32.09 28.04 -17.26
CA ARG A 109 33.07 27.03 -17.72
C ARG A 109 32.45 25.89 -18.51
N PHE A 110 31.19 25.54 -18.23
CA PHE A 110 30.52 24.41 -18.87
C PHE A 110 29.28 24.81 -19.67
N TRP A 111 28.68 25.96 -19.37
CA TRP A 111 27.39 26.38 -19.90
C TRP A 111 27.43 26.74 -21.38
N ALA A 112 26.62 26.04 -22.20
CA ALA A 112 26.41 26.37 -23.61
C ALA A 112 27.69 26.53 -24.45
N THR A 113 28.77 25.85 -24.06
CA THR A 113 30.09 25.94 -24.69
C THR A 113 30.13 25.28 -26.06
N ASP A 114 29.37 24.19 -26.25
CA ASP A 114 29.39 23.38 -27.45
C ASP A 114 27.99 23.26 -28.08
N ARG A 115 27.79 23.95 -29.21
CA ARG A 115 26.52 23.95 -29.94
C ARG A 115 26.38 22.70 -30.82
N ALA A 116 25.15 22.20 -30.95
CA ALA A 116 24.82 21.12 -31.85
C ALA A 116 24.78 21.63 -33.30
N THR A 117 25.53 20.98 -34.18
CA THR A 117 25.47 21.20 -35.64
C THR A 117 24.44 20.28 -36.27
N GLN A 118 23.76 20.70 -37.35
CA GLN A 118 22.69 19.91 -38.00
C GLN A 118 23.13 18.50 -38.45
N ALA A 119 24.37 18.35 -38.93
CA ALA A 119 24.93 17.07 -39.39
C ALA A 119 25.71 16.30 -38.31
N GLY A 120 25.87 16.87 -37.11
CA GLY A 120 26.69 16.31 -36.04
C GLY A 120 25.87 15.69 -34.91
N SER A 121 26.56 15.34 -33.83
CA SER A 121 25.95 14.91 -32.57
C SER A 121 25.04 16.00 -31.99
N ALA A 122 23.77 15.66 -31.79
CA ALA A 122 22.75 16.54 -31.23
C ALA A 122 22.49 16.22 -29.75
N TYR A 123 21.91 17.19 -29.05
CA TYR A 123 21.34 16.98 -27.71
C TYR A 123 19.94 16.35 -27.83
N MET A 124 19.49 15.71 -26.76
CA MET A 124 18.13 15.14 -26.70
C MET A 124 17.08 16.22 -26.95
N LEU A 125 16.08 15.93 -27.79
CA LEU A 125 15.00 16.87 -28.07
C LEU A 125 13.92 16.80 -26.98
N ASN A 126 13.47 15.59 -26.68
CA ASN A 126 12.62 15.30 -25.53
C ASN A 126 13.45 14.76 -24.36
N ILE A 127 13.44 15.49 -23.25
CA ILE A 127 14.22 15.22 -22.04
C ILE A 127 13.39 14.68 -20.88
N SER A 128 12.12 14.33 -21.11
CA SER A 128 11.24 13.77 -20.07
C SER A 128 11.84 12.49 -19.47
N SER A 129 12.28 12.59 -18.22
CA SER A 129 13.04 11.53 -17.56
C SER A 129 13.17 11.75 -16.05
N ASP A 130 13.37 10.64 -15.33
CA ASP A 130 13.86 10.66 -13.95
C ASP A 130 15.39 10.48 -13.97
N LEU A 131 16.13 11.53 -13.64
CA LEU A 131 17.58 11.55 -13.57
C LEU A 131 18.05 11.33 -12.13
N TYR A 132 19.12 10.57 -11.98
CA TYR A 132 19.60 10.21 -10.66
C TYR A 132 21.12 10.23 -10.59
N GLY A 133 21.64 10.91 -9.59
CA GLY A 133 23.07 11.10 -9.40
C GLY A 133 23.40 11.35 -7.93
N GLN A 134 24.63 11.80 -7.71
CA GLN A 134 25.10 12.23 -6.40
C GLN A 134 25.65 13.64 -6.51
N PHE A 135 25.55 14.37 -5.42
CA PHE A 135 26.09 15.71 -5.30
C PHE A 135 27.10 15.78 -4.15
N ASP A 136 28.02 16.74 -4.28
CA ASP A 136 28.91 17.17 -3.21
C ASP A 136 28.69 18.68 -2.98
N ILE A 137 28.80 19.11 -1.72
CA ILE A 137 28.82 20.51 -1.30
C ILE A 137 30.28 20.93 -1.18
N PRO A 138 30.81 21.79 -2.08
CA PRO A 138 32.20 22.20 -2.03
C PRO A 138 32.52 22.92 -0.72
N ALA A 139 33.67 22.64 -0.10
CA ALA A 139 34.07 23.32 1.14
C ALA A 139 34.11 24.85 0.99
N ASP A 140 34.48 25.34 -0.19
CA ASP A 140 34.54 26.77 -0.51
C ASP A 140 33.16 27.44 -0.52
N SER A 141 32.07 26.69 -0.76
CA SER A 141 30.71 27.26 -0.75
C SER A 141 30.28 27.71 0.64
N ARG A 142 30.89 27.17 1.71
CA ARG A 142 30.59 27.59 3.09
C ARG A 142 31.00 29.03 3.40
N ARG A 143 31.80 29.66 2.54
CA ARG A 143 32.18 31.08 2.67
C ARG A 143 31.15 32.02 2.06
N LEU A 144 30.17 31.51 1.32
CA LEU A 144 29.14 32.33 0.70
C LEU A 144 28.17 32.83 1.77
N THR A 145 27.90 34.13 1.73
CA THR A 145 26.93 34.76 2.63
C THR A 145 25.53 34.61 2.04
N PRO A 146 24.54 34.16 2.83
CA PRO A 146 23.16 34.09 2.35
C PRO A 146 22.62 35.48 1.98
N VAL A 147 21.88 35.56 0.88
CA VAL A 147 21.20 36.77 0.41
C VAL A 147 19.92 36.97 1.20
N SER A 148 19.77 38.15 1.81
CA SER A 148 18.57 38.47 2.59
C SER A 148 17.38 38.76 1.67
N MET A 149 16.36 37.90 1.73
CA MET A 149 15.09 38.04 0.99
C MET A 149 13.91 38.07 1.95
N PRO A 150 13.64 39.20 2.62
CA PRO A 150 12.51 39.32 3.53
C PRO A 150 11.19 39.31 2.76
N LEU A 151 10.12 38.82 3.41
CA LEU A 151 8.78 38.98 2.88
C LEU A 151 8.40 40.47 2.81
N PRO A 152 7.63 40.88 1.79
CA PRO A 152 6.97 42.18 1.80
C PRO A 152 6.17 42.40 3.09
N PRO A 153 6.17 43.62 3.69
CA PRO A 153 5.56 43.88 5.00
C PRO A 153 4.10 43.42 5.10
N TYR A 154 3.30 43.67 4.07
CA TYR A 154 1.88 43.28 4.03
C TYR A 154 1.67 41.76 4.04
N LEU A 155 2.56 40.99 3.39
CA LEU A 155 2.52 39.52 3.41
C LEU A 155 3.04 38.96 4.73
N ASN A 156 4.01 39.63 5.36
CA ASN A 156 4.52 39.23 6.66
C ASN A 156 3.46 39.41 7.75
N GLU A 157 2.75 40.54 7.75
CA GLU A 157 1.63 40.79 8.65
C GLU A 157 0.50 39.77 8.44
N TYR A 158 0.14 39.53 7.18
CA TYR A 158 -0.83 38.49 6.80
C TYR A 158 -0.43 37.10 7.29
N TYR A 159 0.84 36.71 7.13
CA TYR A 159 1.33 35.41 7.56
C TYR A 159 1.24 35.23 9.08
N ASN A 160 1.65 36.27 9.82
CA ASN A 160 1.62 36.24 11.27
C ASN A 160 0.18 36.16 11.80
N SER A 161 -0.75 36.93 11.21
CA SER A 161 -2.16 36.86 11.58
C SER A 161 -2.78 35.51 11.21
N TYR A 162 -2.45 34.96 10.04
CA TYR A 162 -2.89 33.63 9.61
C TYR A 162 -2.42 32.52 10.57
N ARG A 163 -1.13 32.51 10.94
CA ARG A 163 -0.58 31.53 11.89
C ARG A 163 -1.22 31.65 13.27
N GLN A 164 -1.41 32.88 13.75
CA GLN A 164 -2.02 33.14 15.04
C GLN A 164 -3.48 32.66 15.07
N ALA A 165 -4.25 32.97 14.03
CA ALA A 165 -5.64 32.52 13.90
C ALA A 165 -5.75 30.99 13.89
N ARG A 166 -4.85 30.31 13.16
CA ARG A 166 -4.80 28.84 13.13
C ARG A 166 -4.46 28.24 14.49
N TYR A 167 -3.49 28.80 15.19
CA TYR A 167 -3.13 28.38 16.54
C TYR A 167 -4.29 28.57 17.53
N GLU A 168 -4.99 29.70 17.46
CA GLU A 168 -6.17 29.96 18.29
C GLU A 168 -7.32 29.01 17.99
N GLU A 169 -7.55 28.67 16.72
CA GLU A 169 -8.56 27.68 16.33
C GLU A 169 -8.21 26.29 16.86
N GLU A 170 -6.96 25.84 16.73
CA GLU A 170 -6.48 24.58 17.27
C GLU A 170 -6.58 24.55 18.81
N LYS A 171 -6.23 25.66 19.46
CA LYS A 171 -6.33 25.83 20.91
C LYS A 171 -7.79 25.74 21.37
N GLN A 172 -8.71 26.43 20.72
CA GLN A 172 -10.13 26.36 21.04
C GLN A 172 -10.68 24.94 20.87
N ARG A 173 -10.26 24.23 19.82
CA ARG A 173 -10.64 22.83 19.57
C ARG A 173 -10.15 21.91 20.70
N TYR A 174 -8.90 22.09 21.12
CA TYR A 174 -8.31 21.35 22.23
C TYR A 174 -8.96 21.67 23.58
N GLU A 175 -9.25 22.93 23.87
CA GLU A 175 -9.93 23.35 25.09
C GLU A 175 -11.37 22.84 25.17
N GLN A 176 -12.05 22.67 24.03
CA GLN A 176 -13.40 22.12 23.95
C GLN A 176 -13.44 20.59 24.16
N ASP A 177 -12.45 19.86 23.63
CA ASP A 177 -12.38 18.40 23.75
C ASP A 177 -10.91 17.92 23.76
N PRO A 178 -10.28 17.86 24.96
CA PRO A 178 -8.87 17.50 25.09
C PRO A 178 -8.62 15.99 24.97
N GLU A 179 -9.66 15.15 25.08
CA GLU A 179 -9.51 13.69 24.96
C GLU A 179 -9.37 13.25 23.50
N ASN A 180 -10.01 13.98 22.57
CA ASN A 180 -10.04 13.63 21.15
C ASN A 180 -9.18 14.54 20.25
N ASN A 181 -8.71 15.69 20.77
CA ASN A 181 -7.87 16.62 20.02
C ASN A 181 -6.46 16.69 20.59
N SER A 182 -5.46 16.88 19.72
CA SER A 182 -4.08 17.12 20.13
C SER A 182 -3.91 18.55 20.67
N PRO A 183 -2.97 18.78 21.60
CA PRO A 183 -2.63 20.14 22.05
C PRO A 183 -2.20 20.99 20.85
N PRO A 184 -2.50 22.30 20.85
CA PRO A 184 -2.13 23.19 19.76
C PRO A 184 -0.61 23.22 19.62
N GLN A 185 -0.13 23.18 18.38
CA GLN A 185 1.30 23.19 18.13
C GLN A 185 1.84 24.61 18.35
N GLU A 186 2.79 24.78 19.29
CA GLU A 186 3.43 26.07 19.51
C GLU A 186 4.01 26.62 18.21
N ILE A 187 3.86 27.92 18.00
CA ILE A 187 4.42 28.63 16.85
C ILE A 187 5.95 28.67 17.04
N PRO A 188 6.75 27.86 16.30
CA PRO A 188 8.20 27.90 16.46
C PRO A 188 8.76 29.29 16.17
N ALA A 189 9.68 29.74 17.01
CA ALA A 189 10.39 31.01 16.87
C ALA A 189 11.28 31.01 15.61
N ASP A 190 11.93 29.88 15.32
CA ASP A 190 12.74 29.67 14.12
C ASP A 190 12.19 28.50 13.30
N LEU A 191 11.73 28.77 12.07
CA LEU A 191 11.36 27.71 11.13
C LEU A 191 12.63 27.09 10.53
N HIS A 192 12.75 25.77 10.64
CA HIS A 192 13.71 25.01 9.87
C HIS A 192 13.38 25.13 8.37
N LYS A 193 14.26 25.77 7.59
CA LYS A 193 14.09 25.92 6.15
C LYS A 193 14.58 24.67 5.42
N ALA A 194 13.69 24.01 4.68
CA ALA A 194 14.05 22.94 3.77
C ALA A 194 15.07 23.45 2.73
N GLY A 195 16.18 22.75 2.56
CA GLY A 195 17.32 23.16 1.72
C GLY A 195 18.50 23.80 2.45
N ASN A 196 18.34 24.19 3.72
CA ASN A 196 19.45 24.69 4.53
C ASN A 196 20.26 23.52 5.10
N ILE A 197 21.01 22.85 4.22
CA ILE A 197 21.74 21.62 4.56
C ILE A 197 23.06 21.99 5.25
N THR A 198 23.13 21.68 6.55
CA THR A 198 24.33 21.87 7.38
C THR A 198 24.91 20.56 7.92
N THR A 199 24.16 19.46 7.81
CA THR A 199 24.43 18.19 8.48
C THR A 199 25.30 17.23 7.67
N TYR A 200 25.27 17.30 6.33
CA TYR A 200 26.04 16.44 5.44
C TYR A 200 26.62 17.23 4.26
N ASN A 201 27.71 16.71 3.68
CA ASN A 201 28.43 17.33 2.56
C ASN A 201 28.22 16.63 1.22
N SER A 202 27.63 15.44 1.21
CA SER A 202 27.41 14.66 0.00
C SER A 202 26.13 13.86 0.13
N GLY A 203 25.39 13.72 -0.96
CA GLY A 203 24.10 13.04 -0.92
C GLY A 203 23.62 12.56 -2.28
N ALA A 204 22.38 12.09 -2.31
CA ALA A 204 21.67 11.72 -3.52
C ALA A 204 20.98 12.94 -4.13
N LEU A 205 21.16 13.13 -5.44
CA LEU A 205 20.47 14.14 -6.24
C LEU A 205 19.54 13.42 -7.21
N THR A 206 18.24 13.69 -7.11
CA THR A 206 17.25 13.19 -8.07
C THR A 206 16.60 14.37 -8.76
N VAL A 207 16.58 14.35 -10.08
CA VAL A 207 15.98 15.42 -10.91
C VAL A 207 14.96 14.78 -11.84
N ARG A 208 13.68 15.06 -11.59
CA ARG A 208 12.58 14.64 -12.43
C ARG A 208 12.20 15.76 -13.38
N ILE A 209 12.35 15.53 -14.68
CA ILE A 209 12.00 16.49 -15.73
C ILE A 209 10.68 16.04 -16.34
N GLN A 210 9.66 16.89 -16.26
CA GLN A 210 8.32 16.63 -16.78
C GLN A 210 7.91 17.69 -17.79
N PRO A 211 7.23 17.30 -18.89
CA PRO A 211 6.61 18.26 -19.78
C PRO A 211 5.46 18.97 -19.05
N LEU A 212 5.21 20.23 -19.40
CA LEU A 212 4.16 21.04 -18.76
C LEU A 212 2.78 20.40 -18.84
N GLN A 213 2.47 19.75 -19.96
CA GLN A 213 1.18 19.10 -20.19
C GLN A 213 0.90 17.96 -19.18
N GLU A 214 1.93 17.31 -18.65
CA GLU A 214 1.80 16.24 -17.67
C GLU A 214 1.52 16.80 -16.26
N VAL A 215 2.17 17.92 -15.91
CA VAL A 215 2.00 18.58 -14.60
C VAL A 215 0.71 19.40 -14.55
N TYR A 216 0.37 20.06 -15.66
CA TYR A 216 -0.80 20.91 -15.81
C TYR A 216 -1.62 20.44 -17.02
N PRO A 217 -2.46 19.40 -16.86
CA PRO A 217 -3.22 18.83 -17.97
C PRO A 217 -4.21 19.81 -18.60
N ASP A 218 -4.73 20.76 -17.81
CA ASP A 218 -5.66 21.80 -18.28
C ASP A 218 -4.95 22.91 -19.08
N LEU A 219 -3.62 23.00 -18.97
CA LEU A 219 -2.80 23.94 -19.73
C LEU A 219 -2.75 23.43 -21.17
N GLN A 220 -3.54 24.01 -22.07
CA GLN A 220 -3.59 23.62 -23.49
C GLN A 220 -2.29 24.04 -24.22
N VAL A 221 -1.18 23.33 -23.97
CA VAL A 221 0.20 23.70 -24.36
C VAL A 221 0.31 24.04 -25.85
N VAL A 222 -0.26 23.18 -26.71
CA VAL A 222 -0.20 23.36 -28.17
C VAL A 222 -0.99 24.59 -28.62
N ARG A 223 -2.16 24.84 -28.02
CA ARG A 223 -3.01 25.99 -28.39
C ARG A 223 -2.36 27.32 -28.05
N HIS A 224 -1.61 27.37 -26.96
CA HIS A 224 -0.91 28.57 -26.50
C HIS A 224 0.52 28.70 -27.04
N GLY A 225 0.97 27.77 -27.91
CA GLY A 225 2.30 27.80 -28.51
C GLY A 225 3.43 27.70 -27.47
N LEU A 226 3.24 26.81 -26.48
CA LEU A 226 4.15 26.54 -25.36
C LEU A 226 4.98 25.26 -25.55
N ASP A 227 4.90 24.63 -26.71
CA ASP A 227 5.54 23.37 -27.05
C ASP A 227 7.05 23.53 -27.35
N VAL A 228 7.41 24.01 -28.53
CA VAL A 228 8.79 24.27 -28.94
C VAL A 228 8.86 25.60 -29.66
N TYR A 229 9.66 26.53 -29.17
CA TYR A 229 9.88 27.83 -29.78
C TYR A 229 11.38 28.05 -30.01
N ASP A 230 11.79 28.08 -31.28
CA ASP A 230 13.18 28.31 -31.70
C ASP A 230 14.20 27.45 -30.93
N ASP A 231 14.01 26.13 -30.98
CA ASP A 231 14.82 25.12 -30.27
C ASP A 231 14.84 25.28 -28.73
N ALA A 232 13.91 26.04 -28.14
CA ALA A 232 13.71 26.14 -26.71
C ALA A 232 12.36 25.55 -26.27
N THR A 233 12.35 24.87 -25.12
CA THR A 233 11.16 24.22 -24.55
C THR A 233 11.05 24.53 -23.06
N LEU A 234 9.83 24.79 -22.58
CA LEU A 234 9.56 25.00 -21.17
C LEU A 234 9.19 23.66 -20.51
N VAL A 235 9.85 23.35 -19.41
CA VAL A 235 9.66 22.11 -18.65
C VAL A 235 9.47 22.41 -17.17
N TYR A 236 8.80 21.51 -16.47
CA TYR A 236 8.72 21.54 -15.02
C TYR A 236 9.74 20.54 -14.46
N VAL A 237 10.54 20.97 -13.49
CA VAL A 237 11.58 20.14 -12.90
C VAL A 237 11.32 20.03 -11.41
N ASN A 238 11.34 18.80 -10.91
CA ASN A 238 11.34 18.53 -9.48
C ASN A 238 12.71 18.00 -9.07
N VAL A 239 13.37 18.70 -8.14
CA VAL A 239 14.68 18.36 -7.61
C VAL A 239 14.50 17.85 -6.18
N GLU A 240 14.82 16.57 -5.96
CA GLU A 240 14.94 15.95 -4.64
C GLU A 240 16.42 15.90 -4.25
N ILE A 241 16.76 16.60 -3.16
CA ILE A 241 18.08 16.61 -2.52
C ILE A 241 17.95 15.83 -1.21
N ALA A 242 18.68 14.72 -1.09
CA ALA A 242 18.60 13.87 0.08
C ALA A 242 19.97 13.39 0.55
N ASP A 243 20.11 13.13 1.85
CA ASP A 243 21.29 12.44 2.39
C ASP A 243 21.35 10.98 1.90
N THR A 244 22.51 10.34 1.98
CA THR A 244 22.77 8.94 1.61
C THR A 244 21.80 7.94 2.25
N PRO A 245 21.49 7.99 3.57
CA PRO A 245 20.46 7.14 4.18
C PRO A 245 19.01 7.61 3.91
N LYS A 246 18.82 8.72 3.18
CA LYS A 246 17.54 9.39 2.91
C LYS A 246 16.72 9.75 4.15
N THR A 247 17.40 10.15 5.24
CA THR A 247 16.77 10.62 6.47
C THR A 247 16.29 12.07 6.37
N ASP A 248 17.10 12.92 5.72
CA ASP A 248 16.73 14.27 5.33
C ASP A 248 16.43 14.28 3.83
N ARG A 249 15.27 14.83 3.44
CA ARG A 249 14.79 14.90 2.06
C ARG A 249 14.18 16.27 1.81
N ASN A 250 14.69 16.96 0.79
CA ASN A 250 14.27 18.31 0.44
C ASN A 250 13.85 18.33 -1.03
N ASP A 251 12.57 18.64 -1.28
CA ASP A 251 11.98 18.63 -2.62
C ASP A 251 11.66 20.06 -3.11
N PHE A 252 12.15 20.38 -4.30
CA PHE A 252 12.00 21.68 -4.95
C PHE A 252 11.37 21.54 -6.33
N GLY A 253 10.17 22.08 -6.48
CA GLY A 253 9.52 22.23 -7.78
C GLY A 253 9.88 23.57 -8.42
N LEU A 254 10.34 23.55 -9.67
CA LEU A 254 10.80 24.73 -10.38
C LEU A 254 10.40 24.72 -11.86
N PHE A 255 10.22 25.91 -12.42
CA PHE A 255 10.08 26.06 -13.87
C PHE A 255 11.47 26.19 -14.49
N ALA A 256 11.67 25.51 -15.61
CA ALA A 256 12.93 25.54 -16.32
C ALA A 256 12.75 25.68 -17.83
N VAL A 257 13.69 26.35 -18.47
CA VAL A 257 13.80 26.45 -19.92
C VAL A 257 14.97 25.59 -20.36
N TYR A 258 14.70 24.69 -21.30
CA TYR A 258 15.69 23.85 -21.95
C TYR A 258 15.97 24.33 -23.37
N PHE A 259 17.24 24.40 -23.74
CA PHE A 259 17.71 24.80 -25.06
C PHE A 259 18.29 23.57 -25.78
N GLN A 260 17.65 23.14 -26.86
CA GLN A 260 17.98 21.93 -27.62
C GLN A 260 19.26 22.08 -28.46
N ASP A 261 19.63 23.31 -28.81
CA ASP A 261 20.84 23.62 -29.58
C ASP A 261 22.11 23.51 -28.73
N THR A 262 22.06 23.94 -27.46
CA THR A 262 23.19 23.92 -26.53
C THR A 262 23.13 22.82 -25.49
N GLY A 263 21.98 22.15 -25.31
CA GLY A 263 21.79 21.13 -24.28
C GLY A 263 21.77 21.69 -22.85
N SER A 264 21.60 23.00 -22.69
CA SER A 264 21.58 23.68 -21.40
C SER A 264 20.15 23.82 -20.88
N LEU A 265 19.93 23.51 -19.62
CA LEU A 265 18.64 23.66 -18.91
C LEU A 265 18.84 24.54 -17.69
N VAL A 266 18.14 25.67 -17.65
CA VAL A 266 18.14 26.60 -16.52
C VAL A 266 16.78 26.66 -15.87
N GLY A 267 16.74 26.64 -14.54
CA GLY A 267 15.51 26.63 -13.79
C GLY A 267 15.59 27.41 -12.49
N ALA A 268 14.45 27.92 -12.01
CA ALA A 268 14.38 28.69 -10.77
C ALA A 268 13.06 28.44 -10.02
N THR A 269 13.15 28.40 -8.69
CA THR A 269 11.99 28.32 -7.79
C THR A 269 11.21 29.63 -7.78
N ARG A 270 10.01 29.59 -7.19
CA ARG A 270 9.15 30.75 -7.02
C ARG A 270 8.45 30.70 -5.67
N SER A 271 8.42 31.83 -4.99
CA SER A 271 7.68 32.04 -3.74
C SER A 271 7.28 33.50 -3.59
N ALA A 272 6.67 33.86 -2.45
CA ALA A 272 6.32 35.23 -2.12
C ALA A 272 7.54 36.16 -1.90
N LYS A 273 8.71 35.60 -1.52
CA LYS A 273 9.96 36.37 -1.34
C LYS A 273 10.82 36.41 -2.59
N PHE A 274 10.57 35.54 -3.58
CA PHE A 274 11.44 35.38 -4.75
C PHE A 274 10.65 35.07 -6.03
N MET A 275 10.72 35.99 -7.00
CA MET A 275 10.05 35.88 -8.30
C MET A 275 10.94 35.24 -9.39
N GLY A 276 11.48 34.05 -9.10
CA GLY A 276 12.42 33.37 -9.98
C GLY A 276 11.88 33.05 -11.38
N THR A 277 10.58 32.78 -11.53
CA THR A 277 9.98 32.51 -12.85
C THR A 277 10.07 33.69 -13.81
N GLN A 278 9.95 34.92 -13.31
CA GLN A 278 10.03 36.14 -14.11
C GLN A 278 11.47 36.54 -14.39
N ALA A 279 12.40 36.20 -13.49
CA ALA A 279 13.83 36.46 -13.67
C ALA A 279 14.57 35.40 -14.50
N LEU A 280 13.94 34.25 -14.71
CA LEU A 280 14.51 33.09 -15.39
C LEU A 280 15.20 33.40 -16.73
N PRO A 281 14.71 34.32 -17.59
CA PRO A 281 15.42 34.68 -18.82
C PRO A 281 16.84 35.19 -18.61
N HIS A 282 17.09 35.97 -17.56
CA HIS A 282 18.43 36.50 -17.26
C HIS A 282 19.39 35.39 -16.86
N PHE A 283 18.90 34.32 -16.23
CA PHE A 283 19.71 33.17 -15.84
C PHE A 283 20.20 32.36 -17.06
N ALA A 284 19.68 32.59 -18.27
CA ALA A 284 20.18 31.92 -19.47
C ALA A 284 21.59 32.37 -19.89
N MET A 285 22.11 33.48 -19.34
CA MET A 285 23.45 34.05 -19.56
C MET A 285 23.83 34.43 -21.01
N SER A 286 22.87 34.38 -21.95
CA SER A 286 23.06 34.78 -23.34
C SER A 286 21.86 35.59 -23.82
N GLU A 287 22.10 36.65 -24.60
CA GLU A 287 21.04 37.50 -25.15
C GLU A 287 20.07 36.71 -26.07
N THR A 288 20.58 35.77 -26.86
CA THR A 288 19.73 34.93 -27.73
C THR A 288 18.78 34.08 -26.91
N ASN A 289 19.30 33.46 -25.85
CA ASN A 289 18.55 32.56 -24.99
C ASN A 289 17.62 33.33 -24.06
N PHE A 290 18.00 34.56 -23.67
CA PHE A 290 17.14 35.51 -22.98
C PHE A 290 15.89 35.82 -23.81
N ASN A 291 16.02 36.22 -25.07
CA ASN A 291 14.87 36.56 -25.92
C ASN A 291 13.93 35.35 -26.15
N ARG A 292 14.50 34.16 -26.35
CA ARG A 292 13.74 32.90 -26.49
C ARG A 292 12.93 32.56 -25.23
N SER A 293 13.60 32.57 -24.08
CA SER A 293 12.99 32.25 -22.78
C SER A 293 11.97 33.29 -22.34
N GLN A 294 12.25 34.59 -22.57
CA GLN A 294 11.31 35.69 -22.32
C GLN A 294 10.02 35.50 -23.10
N THR A 295 10.11 35.13 -24.38
CA THR A 295 8.93 34.89 -25.23
C THR A 295 8.09 33.73 -24.68
N LEU A 296 8.73 32.60 -24.35
CA LEU A 296 8.05 31.43 -23.79
C LEU A 296 7.38 31.70 -22.44
N LEU A 297 8.08 32.37 -21.53
CA LEU A 297 7.55 32.68 -20.19
C LEU A 297 6.45 33.73 -20.24
N THR A 298 6.56 34.71 -21.15
CA THR A 298 5.47 35.68 -21.38
C THR A 298 4.21 34.97 -21.88
N ARG A 299 4.35 34.03 -22.82
CA ARG A 299 3.21 33.19 -23.27
C ARG A 299 2.62 32.39 -22.11
N LEU A 300 3.46 31.74 -21.30
CA LEU A 300 3.01 30.94 -20.15
C LEU A 300 2.21 31.78 -19.16
N LEU A 301 2.77 32.93 -18.75
CA LEU A 301 2.14 33.79 -17.76
C LEU A 301 0.86 34.43 -18.28
N ASN A 302 0.74 34.65 -19.60
CA ASN A 302 -0.48 35.18 -20.21
C ASN A 302 -1.62 34.17 -20.34
N VAL A 303 -1.39 32.88 -20.07
CA VAL A 303 -2.47 31.88 -20.08
C VAL A 303 -3.44 32.09 -18.91
N ALA A 304 -2.92 32.39 -17.72
CA ALA A 304 -3.73 32.57 -16.52
C ALA A 304 -4.12 34.04 -16.33
N ASP A 305 -5.40 34.30 -16.08
CA ASP A 305 -5.94 35.62 -15.75
C ASP A 305 -5.72 35.89 -14.25
N VAL A 306 -4.84 36.86 -13.92
CA VAL A 306 -4.49 37.18 -12.52
C VAL A 306 -5.72 37.55 -11.70
N ASP A 307 -6.70 38.21 -12.30
CA ASP A 307 -7.85 38.72 -11.55
C ASP A 307 -8.83 37.60 -11.17
N LYS A 308 -8.95 36.57 -12.00
CA LYS A 308 -9.89 35.47 -11.81
C LYS A 308 -9.26 34.24 -11.18
N ASP A 309 -8.05 33.89 -11.58
CA ASP A 309 -7.46 32.59 -11.27
C ASP A 309 -6.66 32.62 -9.95
N VAL A 310 -6.16 33.79 -9.53
CA VAL A 310 -5.38 33.91 -8.28
C VAL A 310 -6.32 34.07 -7.09
N THR A 311 -6.25 33.09 -6.20
CA THR A 311 -7.04 33.00 -4.97
C THR A 311 -6.20 33.34 -3.74
N LEU A 312 -6.87 33.50 -2.58
CA LEU A 312 -6.16 33.69 -1.30
C LEU A 312 -5.33 32.46 -0.92
N ASP A 313 -5.76 31.26 -1.33
CA ASP A 313 -5.03 30.01 -1.10
C ASP A 313 -3.68 29.96 -1.85
N ASP A 314 -3.62 30.58 -3.04
CA ASP A 314 -2.36 30.75 -3.75
C ASP A 314 -1.40 31.69 -3.00
N VAL A 315 -1.94 32.70 -2.31
CA VAL A 315 -1.16 33.64 -1.48
C VAL A 315 -0.60 32.90 -0.26
N THR A 316 -1.43 32.20 0.51
CA THR A 316 -1.01 31.43 1.68
C THR A 316 0.07 30.43 1.28
N THR A 317 -0.17 29.64 0.23
CA THR A 317 0.78 28.63 -0.24
C THR A 317 2.11 29.26 -0.70
N SER A 318 2.07 30.42 -1.35
CA SER A 318 3.27 31.15 -1.79
C SER A 318 4.10 31.69 -0.62
N VAL A 319 3.42 32.16 0.43
CA VAL A 319 4.04 32.69 1.66
C VAL A 319 4.60 31.55 2.52
N GLU A 320 3.87 30.44 2.66
CA GLU A 320 4.35 29.24 3.35
C GLU A 320 5.61 28.69 2.68
N ARG A 321 5.67 28.62 1.34
CA ARG A 321 6.88 28.24 0.61
C ARG A 321 8.05 29.19 0.89
N ALA A 322 7.80 30.50 0.93
CA ALA A 322 8.83 31.50 1.21
C ALA A 322 9.45 31.34 2.62
N GLN A 323 8.65 30.91 3.60
CA GLN A 323 9.11 30.75 4.99
C GLN A 323 9.70 29.36 5.27
N SER A 324 9.12 28.30 4.69
CA SER A 324 9.50 26.91 4.97
C SER A 324 10.64 26.38 4.08
N ARG A 325 10.96 27.03 2.96
CA ARG A 325 11.95 26.52 1.98
C ARG A 325 12.96 27.56 1.55
N CYS A 326 14.16 27.08 1.22
CA CYS A 326 15.17 27.83 0.51
C CYS A 326 14.78 28.00 -0.97
N GLU A 327 15.23 29.07 -1.61
CA GLU A 327 15.13 29.27 -3.05
C GLU A 327 16.28 28.57 -3.75
N LEU A 328 16.08 28.16 -5.01
CA LEU A 328 17.04 27.38 -5.76
C LEU A 328 17.07 27.82 -7.23
N ALA A 329 18.27 28.12 -7.72
CA ALA A 329 18.58 28.26 -9.14
C ALA A 329 19.36 27.02 -9.60
N VAL A 330 18.94 26.43 -10.71
CA VAL A 330 19.46 25.15 -11.20
C VAL A 330 20.01 25.31 -12.62
N PHE A 331 21.25 24.87 -12.80
CA PHE A 331 21.94 24.85 -14.08
C PHE A 331 22.36 23.41 -14.41
N LEU A 332 21.74 22.82 -15.43
CA LEU A 332 22.07 21.48 -15.92
C LEU A 332 22.59 21.58 -17.35
N GLN A 333 23.71 20.91 -17.63
CA GLN A 333 24.25 20.75 -18.97
C GLN A 333 24.19 19.28 -19.35
N LEU A 334 23.36 18.95 -20.34
CA LEU A 334 23.22 17.59 -20.86
C LEU A 334 24.45 17.20 -21.68
N SER A 335 24.73 15.90 -21.75
CA SER A 335 25.74 15.36 -22.65
C SER A 335 25.21 15.26 -24.08
N LYS A 336 26.08 15.51 -25.06
CA LYS A 336 25.76 15.25 -26.47
C LYS A 336 25.52 13.76 -26.71
N THR A 337 24.55 13.46 -27.56
CA THR A 337 24.22 12.08 -27.93
C THR A 337 25.00 11.66 -29.18
N SER A 338 25.13 10.36 -29.44
CA SER A 338 25.71 9.82 -30.68
C SER A 338 24.78 9.92 -31.91
N TYR A 339 23.72 10.72 -31.81
CA TYR A 339 22.63 10.80 -32.77
C TYR A 339 22.58 12.17 -33.43
N THR A 340 22.11 12.22 -34.67
CA THR A 340 21.80 13.48 -35.34
C THR A 340 20.41 13.98 -34.94
N LYS A 341 20.12 15.27 -35.18
CA LYS A 341 18.80 15.84 -34.88
C LYS A 341 17.67 15.08 -35.59
N ALA A 342 17.89 14.67 -36.85
CA ALA A 342 16.92 13.92 -37.64
C ALA A 342 16.70 12.48 -37.12
N GLU A 343 17.76 11.81 -36.65
CA GLU A 343 17.62 10.50 -35.99
C GLU A 343 16.83 10.62 -34.68
N LEU A 344 17.06 11.69 -33.90
CA LEU A 344 16.32 11.92 -32.66
C LEU A 344 14.84 12.23 -32.89
N THR A 345 14.51 13.05 -33.90
CA THR A 345 13.10 13.30 -34.27
C THR A 345 12.40 12.01 -34.68
N PHE A 346 13.07 11.15 -35.45
CA PHE A 346 12.52 9.84 -35.82
C PHE A 346 12.24 8.96 -34.59
N ILE A 347 13.15 8.95 -33.62
CA ILE A 347 12.95 8.20 -32.36
C ILE A 347 11.77 8.77 -31.56
N ASP A 348 11.64 10.09 -31.48
CA ASP A 348 10.55 10.75 -30.76
C ASP A 348 9.18 10.47 -31.41
N ASP A 349 9.10 10.53 -32.74
CA ASP A 349 7.89 10.21 -33.49
C ASP A 349 7.49 8.74 -33.31
N GLU A 350 8.45 7.82 -33.37
CA GLU A 350 8.21 6.39 -33.16
C GLU A 350 7.76 6.09 -31.72
N LEU A 351 8.35 6.74 -30.71
CA LEU A 351 7.92 6.55 -29.31
C LEU A 351 6.52 7.12 -29.05
N LYS A 352 6.14 8.18 -29.76
CA LYS A 352 4.82 8.82 -29.67
C LYS A 352 3.74 7.99 -30.38
N LEU A 353 3.99 7.57 -31.62
CA LEU A 353 3.02 6.85 -32.47
C LEU A 353 3.02 5.34 -32.25
N ARG A 354 4.14 4.76 -31.77
CA ARG A 354 4.34 3.33 -31.48
C ARG A 354 3.99 2.40 -32.65
N GLN A 355 4.52 2.68 -33.83
CA GLN A 355 4.21 1.91 -35.05
C GLN A 355 4.97 0.57 -35.12
N GLY A 356 6.01 0.40 -34.30
CA GLY A 356 6.88 -0.77 -34.29
C GLY A 356 8.03 -0.69 -35.31
N LEU A 357 8.40 0.52 -35.73
CA LEU A 357 9.48 0.72 -36.69
C LEU A 357 10.85 0.39 -36.06
N PRO A 358 11.77 -0.23 -36.82
CA PRO A 358 13.11 -0.53 -36.30
C PRO A 358 13.87 0.77 -36.03
N LEU A 359 14.38 0.91 -34.81
CA LEU A 359 15.20 2.04 -34.42
C LEU A 359 16.61 1.92 -35.03
N PRO A 360 17.22 3.03 -35.47
CA PRO A 360 18.53 3.01 -36.13
C PRO A 360 19.66 2.54 -35.21
N LYS A 361 19.56 2.86 -33.91
CA LYS A 361 20.53 2.59 -32.86
C LYS A 361 19.77 2.41 -31.52
N PRO A 362 20.37 1.84 -30.46
CA PRO A 362 19.69 1.59 -29.19
C PRO A 362 19.29 2.87 -28.46
N LEU A 363 18.05 2.93 -27.97
CA LEU A 363 17.45 4.10 -27.32
C LEU A 363 18.43 4.86 -26.41
N PRO A 364 18.72 6.15 -26.70
CA PRO A 364 19.67 6.92 -25.92
C PRO A 364 19.12 7.19 -24.51
N LYS A 365 20.03 7.21 -23.53
CA LYS A 365 19.73 7.63 -22.16
C LYS A 365 19.89 9.13 -22.04
N VAL A 366 19.18 9.74 -21.09
CA VAL A 366 19.38 11.16 -20.77
C VAL A 366 20.48 11.23 -19.73
N GLU A 367 21.60 11.87 -20.08
CA GLU A 367 22.78 12.00 -19.24
C GLU A 367 23.14 13.49 -19.07
N VAL A 368 23.54 13.84 -17.85
CA VAL A 368 23.91 15.20 -17.47
C VAL A 368 25.41 15.24 -17.20
N ALA A 369 26.13 16.00 -18.01
CA ALA A 369 27.58 16.15 -17.90
C ALA A 369 27.94 16.94 -16.64
N ASN A 370 27.29 18.09 -16.47
CA ASN A 370 27.53 19.02 -15.36
C ASN A 370 26.19 19.48 -14.77
N ALA A 371 26.12 19.55 -13.45
CA ALA A 371 24.99 20.13 -12.73
C ALA A 371 25.52 21.01 -11.60
N LEU A 372 24.97 22.22 -11.50
CA LEU A 372 25.22 23.16 -10.42
C LEU A 372 23.89 23.72 -9.94
N LEU A 373 23.63 23.60 -8.65
CA LEU A 373 22.44 24.16 -8.02
C LEU A 373 22.92 25.13 -6.94
N TYR A 374 22.35 26.34 -6.93
CA TYR A 374 22.71 27.37 -5.97
C TYR A 374 21.47 27.89 -5.27
N SER A 375 21.52 27.91 -3.93
CA SER A 375 20.50 28.51 -3.11
C SER A 375 20.95 29.89 -2.63
N PRO A 376 20.37 30.99 -3.16
CA PRO A 376 20.79 32.33 -2.79
C PRO A 376 20.44 32.70 -1.35
N ASP A 377 19.29 32.27 -0.82
CA ASP A 377 18.82 32.65 0.52
C ASP A 377 19.40 31.81 1.66
N CYS A 378 19.94 30.63 1.35
CA CYS A 378 20.62 29.75 2.31
C CYS A 378 22.14 29.70 2.09
N GLY A 379 22.65 30.23 0.97
CA GLY A 379 24.09 30.36 0.69
C GLY A 379 24.78 29.02 0.37
N VAL A 380 24.03 28.01 -0.09
CA VAL A 380 24.54 26.65 -0.33
C VAL A 380 24.66 26.36 -1.82
N VAL A 381 25.75 25.70 -2.23
CA VAL A 381 25.99 25.25 -3.61
C VAL A 381 26.06 23.73 -3.61
N PHE A 382 25.34 23.10 -4.55
CA PHE A 382 25.38 21.67 -4.80
C PHE A 382 25.98 21.42 -6.18
N GLU A 383 27.01 20.60 -6.24
CA GLU A 383 27.69 20.25 -7.50
C GLU A 383 27.57 18.75 -7.76
N LYS A 384 27.33 18.38 -9.02
CA LYS A 384 27.40 16.97 -9.44
C LYS A 384 28.78 16.41 -9.11
N LYS A 385 28.80 15.25 -8.47
CA LYS A 385 30.02 14.47 -8.26
C LYS A 385 30.59 14.00 -9.60
N PRO A 386 31.87 14.27 -9.93
CA PRO A 386 32.42 14.02 -11.27
C PRO A 386 32.45 12.53 -11.64
N ASP A 387 32.78 11.67 -10.68
CA ASP A 387 33.01 10.22 -10.92
C ASP A 387 31.72 9.39 -11.00
N VAL A 388 30.57 9.98 -10.65
CA VAL A 388 29.29 9.26 -10.60
C VAL A 388 28.46 9.65 -11.82
N PRO A 389 27.98 8.67 -12.61
CA PRO A 389 27.11 8.96 -13.75
C PRO A 389 25.81 9.60 -13.24
N PHE A 390 25.45 10.75 -13.81
CA PHE A 390 24.18 11.40 -13.54
C PHE A 390 23.29 11.24 -14.77
N GLY A 391 22.32 10.33 -14.69
CA GLY A 391 21.49 10.03 -15.84
C GLY A 391 20.29 9.15 -15.52
N GLY A 392 19.43 8.99 -16.53
CA GLY A 392 18.15 8.33 -16.42
C GLY A 392 17.68 7.74 -17.73
N ILE A 393 16.70 6.85 -17.62
CA ILE A 393 15.93 6.40 -18.78
C ILE A 393 14.78 7.36 -19.04
N ARG A 394 14.37 7.47 -20.30
CA ARG A 394 13.22 8.26 -20.70
C ARG A 394 11.92 7.80 -20.04
N ALA A 395 11.04 8.75 -19.74
CA ALA A 395 9.75 8.48 -19.10
C ALA A 395 8.88 7.52 -19.93
N GLU A 396 8.86 7.67 -21.26
CA GLU A 396 8.04 6.80 -22.13
C GLU A 396 8.55 5.36 -22.14
N VAL A 397 9.88 5.20 -22.09
CA VAL A 397 10.54 3.88 -22.03
C VAL A 397 10.28 3.23 -20.67
N LYS A 398 10.36 4.00 -19.58
CA LYS A 398 10.01 3.54 -18.23
C LYS A 398 8.56 3.06 -18.17
N LEU A 399 7.62 3.83 -18.73
CA LEU A 399 6.21 3.49 -18.80
C LEU A 399 5.97 2.20 -19.62
N ALA A 400 6.69 2.02 -20.73
CA ALA A 400 6.63 0.80 -21.53
C ALA A 400 7.19 -0.43 -20.78
N GLN A 401 8.26 -0.28 -20.00
CA GLN A 401 8.78 -1.34 -19.15
C GLN A 401 7.81 -1.70 -18.01
N LEU A 402 7.19 -0.70 -17.37
CA LEU A 402 6.14 -0.92 -16.37
C LEU A 402 4.97 -1.69 -16.96
N ARG A 403 4.47 -1.31 -18.14
CA ARG A 403 3.38 -2.01 -18.83
C ARG A 403 3.70 -3.49 -19.06
N ARG A 404 4.92 -3.81 -19.52
CA ARG A 404 5.37 -5.20 -19.71
C ARG A 404 5.44 -5.97 -18.39
N THR A 405 5.88 -5.32 -17.32
CA THR A 405 5.95 -5.92 -15.98
C THR A 405 4.55 -6.25 -15.45
N LEU A 406 3.60 -5.31 -15.59
CA LEU A 406 2.21 -5.49 -15.16
C LEU A 406 1.44 -6.52 -15.99
N LEU A 407 1.81 -6.68 -17.27
CA LEU A 407 1.32 -7.80 -18.08
C LEU A 407 1.80 -9.15 -17.52
N GLY A 408 3.05 -9.21 -17.03
CA GLY A 408 3.57 -10.37 -16.32
C GLY A 408 2.77 -10.72 -15.08
N VAL A 409 2.41 -9.72 -14.26
CA VAL A 409 1.53 -9.90 -13.08
C VAL A 409 0.16 -10.45 -13.48
N PHE A 410 -0.41 -9.94 -14.58
CA PHE A 410 -1.68 -10.43 -15.11
C PHE A 410 -1.60 -11.92 -15.54
N LEU A 411 -0.51 -12.33 -16.18
CA LEU A 411 -0.32 -13.73 -16.56
C LEU A 411 -0.11 -14.63 -15.35
N LEU A 412 0.62 -14.18 -14.33
CA LEU A 412 0.84 -14.93 -13.09
C LEU A 412 -0.47 -15.13 -12.32
N THR A 413 -1.32 -14.11 -12.22
CA THR A 413 -2.64 -14.23 -11.57
C THR A 413 -3.59 -15.19 -12.31
N LEU A 414 -3.50 -15.30 -13.64
CA LEU A 414 -4.22 -16.34 -14.40
C LEU A 414 -3.71 -17.75 -14.10
N VAL A 415 -2.40 -17.94 -13.97
CA VAL A 415 -1.82 -19.24 -13.59
C VAL A 415 -2.25 -19.61 -12.16
N GLU A 416 -2.24 -18.65 -11.24
CA GLU A 416 -2.70 -18.82 -9.87
C GLU A 416 -4.17 -19.25 -9.78
N LEU A 417 -5.05 -18.58 -10.54
CA LEU A 417 -6.45 -18.98 -10.68
C LEU A 417 -6.57 -20.44 -11.18
N GLY A 418 -5.78 -20.81 -12.18
CA GLY A 418 -5.76 -22.18 -12.72
C GLY A 418 -5.33 -23.23 -11.69
N LEU A 419 -4.28 -22.94 -10.91
CA LEU A 419 -3.80 -23.81 -9.82
C LEU A 419 -4.84 -23.93 -8.71
N PHE A 420 -5.44 -22.81 -8.31
CA PHE A 420 -6.46 -22.76 -7.27
C PHE A 420 -7.72 -23.56 -7.66
N MET A 421 -8.23 -23.39 -8.89
CA MET A 421 -9.36 -24.16 -9.39
C MET A 421 -9.08 -25.67 -9.40
N ARG A 422 -7.86 -26.08 -9.77
CA ARG A 422 -7.46 -27.50 -9.74
C ARG A 422 -7.40 -28.07 -8.32
N GLN A 423 -6.96 -27.28 -7.35
CA GLN A 423 -6.96 -27.66 -5.93
C GLN A 423 -8.39 -27.75 -5.40
N ALA A 424 -9.22 -26.73 -5.61
CA ALA A 424 -10.62 -26.73 -5.18
C ALA A 424 -11.44 -27.86 -5.82
N LYS A 425 -11.13 -28.25 -7.06
CA LYS A 425 -11.77 -29.40 -7.72
C LYS A 425 -11.37 -30.74 -7.09
N ALA A 426 -10.14 -30.86 -6.61
CA ALA A 426 -9.63 -32.09 -6.01
C ALA A 426 -10.18 -32.33 -4.60
N THR A 427 -10.51 -31.27 -3.86
CA THR A 427 -11.03 -31.36 -2.50
C THR A 427 -12.51 -31.00 -2.50
N ARG A 428 -13.38 -32.00 -2.62
CA ARG A 428 -14.85 -31.80 -2.68
C ARG A 428 -15.58 -32.36 -1.49
N THR A 429 -14.99 -33.34 -0.81
CA THR A 429 -15.64 -33.99 0.32
C THR A 429 -15.44 -33.17 1.59
N PRO A 430 -16.43 -33.14 2.51
CA PRO A 430 -16.29 -32.41 3.78
C PRO A 430 -15.17 -32.97 4.66
N SER A 431 -14.88 -34.27 4.54
CA SER A 431 -13.75 -34.92 5.23
C SER A 431 -12.41 -34.39 4.75
N GLU A 432 -12.19 -34.26 3.43
CA GLU A 432 -10.99 -33.64 2.85
C GLU A 432 -10.86 -32.16 3.23
N LEU A 433 -11.95 -31.38 3.13
CA LEU A 433 -11.96 -29.96 3.51
C LEU A 433 -11.59 -29.73 4.98
N SER A 434 -11.99 -30.65 5.87
CA SER A 434 -11.65 -30.56 7.30
C SER A 434 -10.13 -30.66 7.56
N ASN A 435 -9.37 -31.26 6.65
CA ASN A 435 -7.91 -31.41 6.77
C ASN A 435 -7.12 -30.17 6.31
N ILE A 436 -7.76 -29.27 5.58
CA ILE A 436 -7.13 -28.06 5.03
C ILE A 436 -7.16 -26.94 6.08
N SER A 437 -6.04 -26.23 6.23
CA SER A 437 -5.95 -25.13 7.17
C SER A 437 -6.66 -23.89 6.63
N LYS A 438 -7.67 -23.41 7.35
CA LYS A 438 -8.35 -22.14 7.03
C LYS A 438 -7.39 -20.95 7.01
N LEU A 439 -6.38 -20.95 7.89
CA LEU A 439 -5.40 -19.87 7.97
C LEU A 439 -4.41 -19.91 6.80
N CYS A 440 -4.08 -21.10 6.28
CA CYS A 440 -3.26 -21.24 5.06
C CYS A 440 -3.96 -20.59 3.86
N ILE A 441 -5.21 -20.99 3.59
CA ILE A 441 -6.02 -20.42 2.50
C ILE A 441 -6.26 -18.92 2.73
N GLY A 442 -6.52 -18.51 3.98
CA GLY A 442 -6.72 -17.10 4.32
C GLY A 442 -5.49 -16.21 4.13
N LEU A 443 -4.28 -16.74 4.37
CA LEU A 443 -3.03 -16.02 4.05
C LEU A 443 -2.78 -15.98 2.55
N LEU A 444 -3.09 -17.08 1.84
CA LEU A 444 -2.99 -17.12 0.38
C LEU A 444 -3.89 -16.04 -0.24
N SER A 445 -5.18 -16.02 0.13
CA SER A 445 -6.15 -15.06 -0.39
C SER A 445 -5.91 -13.62 0.08
N GLY A 446 -5.33 -13.45 1.27
CA GLY A 446 -4.92 -12.13 1.75
C GLY A 446 -3.83 -11.51 0.88
N TYR A 447 -2.89 -12.29 0.38
CA TYR A 447 -1.87 -11.82 -0.57
C TYR A 447 -2.52 -11.32 -1.87
N ASP A 448 -3.43 -12.08 -2.47
CA ASP A 448 -4.12 -11.70 -3.71
C ASP A 448 -5.00 -10.47 -3.52
N SER A 449 -5.60 -10.32 -2.34
CA SER A 449 -6.29 -9.10 -1.94
C SER A 449 -5.36 -7.89 -1.86
N VAL A 450 -4.17 -8.03 -1.26
CA VAL A 450 -3.15 -6.96 -1.22
C VAL A 450 -2.70 -6.58 -2.64
N VAL A 451 -2.43 -7.55 -3.51
CA VAL A 451 -2.06 -7.29 -4.92
C VAL A 451 -3.19 -6.55 -5.64
N GLY A 452 -4.44 -7.00 -5.48
CA GLY A 452 -5.60 -6.35 -6.08
C GLY A 452 -5.79 -4.90 -5.62
N VAL A 453 -5.67 -4.64 -4.31
CA VAL A 453 -5.79 -3.28 -3.75
C VAL A 453 -4.62 -2.40 -4.17
N LEU A 454 -3.39 -2.92 -4.22
CA LEU A 454 -2.23 -2.18 -4.70
C LEU A 454 -2.39 -1.75 -6.17
N MET A 455 -2.87 -2.65 -7.04
CA MET A 455 -3.15 -2.33 -8.45
C MET A 455 -4.28 -1.30 -8.56
N MET A 456 -5.29 -1.38 -7.69
CA MET A 456 -6.35 -0.38 -7.61
C MET A 456 -5.79 0.99 -7.20
N SER A 457 -4.88 1.07 -6.23
CA SER A 457 -4.26 2.34 -5.83
C SER A 457 -3.40 2.94 -6.94
N ILE A 458 -2.61 2.13 -7.65
CA ILE A 458 -1.74 2.58 -8.75
C ILE A 458 -2.57 3.07 -9.95
N MET A 459 -3.73 2.47 -10.20
CA MET A 459 -4.66 2.88 -11.27
C MET A 459 -5.08 4.35 -11.17
N TRP A 460 -5.20 4.91 -9.97
CA TRP A 460 -5.62 6.31 -9.77
C TRP A 460 -4.51 7.34 -10.02
N VAL A 461 -3.26 6.91 -10.01
CA VAL A 461 -2.08 7.80 -10.02
C VAL A 461 -1.34 7.75 -11.36
N SER A 462 -1.65 6.79 -12.25
CA SER A 462 -0.82 6.52 -13.43
C SER A 462 -1.60 6.39 -14.73
N ASP A 463 -0.93 6.74 -15.83
CA ASP A 463 -1.37 6.49 -17.22
C ASP A 463 -1.47 5.00 -17.58
N LEU A 464 -1.26 4.10 -16.61
CA LEU A 464 -1.37 2.64 -16.73
C LEU A 464 -2.78 2.14 -16.39
N TYR A 465 -3.77 3.04 -16.36
CA TYR A 465 -5.17 2.77 -15.99
C TYR A 465 -5.70 1.42 -16.53
N LEU A 466 -5.63 1.19 -17.84
CA LEU A 466 -6.23 0.00 -18.45
C LEU A 466 -5.64 -1.32 -17.92
N ILE A 467 -4.31 -1.45 -17.87
CA ILE A 467 -3.66 -2.68 -17.41
C ILE A 467 -3.81 -2.88 -15.90
N CYS A 468 -3.79 -1.80 -15.12
CA CYS A 468 -4.03 -1.84 -13.69
C CYS A 468 -5.48 -2.22 -13.37
N ALA A 469 -6.45 -1.70 -14.13
CA ALA A 469 -7.86 -2.05 -14.01
C ALA A 469 -8.10 -3.54 -14.31
N CYS A 470 -7.53 -4.07 -15.40
CA CYS A 470 -7.61 -5.50 -15.71
C CYS A 470 -7.03 -6.39 -14.60
N ASN A 471 -5.84 -6.04 -14.08
CA ASN A 471 -5.25 -6.76 -12.94
C ASN A 471 -6.10 -6.66 -11.68
N THR A 472 -6.67 -5.49 -11.40
CA THR A 472 -7.54 -5.27 -10.24
C THR A 472 -8.79 -6.14 -10.32
N VAL A 473 -9.49 -6.11 -11.46
CA VAL A 473 -10.70 -6.92 -11.69
C VAL A 473 -10.37 -8.41 -11.57
N LEU A 474 -9.28 -8.88 -12.20
CA LEU A 474 -8.89 -10.29 -12.14
C LEU A 474 -8.53 -10.73 -10.71
N SER A 475 -7.77 -9.92 -9.97
CA SER A 475 -7.36 -10.23 -8.59
C SER A 475 -8.55 -10.21 -7.63
N ILE A 476 -9.48 -9.25 -7.79
CA ILE A 476 -10.71 -9.20 -6.99
C ILE A 476 -11.63 -10.38 -7.33
N LEU A 477 -11.72 -10.80 -8.61
CA LEU A 477 -12.47 -11.99 -8.99
C LEU A 477 -11.87 -13.25 -8.38
N LEU A 478 -10.53 -13.42 -8.45
CA LEU A 478 -9.81 -14.51 -7.81
C LEU A 478 -10.13 -14.57 -6.31
N PHE A 479 -9.93 -13.46 -5.61
CA PHE A 479 -10.17 -13.34 -4.17
C PHE A 479 -11.64 -13.57 -3.78
N TYR A 480 -12.57 -12.82 -4.36
CA TYR A 480 -13.97 -12.80 -3.93
C TYR A 480 -14.78 -14.00 -4.43
N VAL A 481 -14.61 -14.39 -5.69
CA VAL A 481 -15.45 -15.42 -6.31
C VAL A 481 -14.92 -16.82 -6.00
N PHE A 482 -13.61 -17.03 -6.05
CA PHE A 482 -13.04 -18.36 -5.92
C PHE A 482 -12.52 -18.62 -4.50
N GLU A 483 -11.62 -17.78 -4.00
CA GLU A 483 -10.90 -18.06 -2.77
C GLU A 483 -11.77 -17.88 -1.52
N LEU A 484 -12.53 -16.80 -1.44
CA LEU A 484 -13.45 -16.55 -0.33
C LEU A 484 -14.56 -17.60 -0.27
N ARG A 485 -15.08 -18.05 -1.42
CA ARG A 485 -16.07 -19.13 -1.46
C ARG A 485 -15.48 -20.45 -0.97
N TYR A 486 -14.26 -20.76 -1.40
CA TYR A 486 -13.56 -21.94 -0.93
C TYR A 486 -13.27 -21.86 0.59
N PHE A 487 -12.82 -20.72 1.08
CA PHE A 487 -12.65 -20.45 2.51
C PHE A 487 -13.96 -20.67 3.29
N ALA A 488 -15.08 -20.14 2.79
CA ALA A 488 -16.40 -20.32 3.41
C ALA A 488 -16.81 -21.80 3.46
N THR A 489 -16.52 -22.59 2.42
CA THR A 489 -16.81 -24.03 2.44
C THR A 489 -15.94 -24.78 3.46
N ILE A 490 -14.67 -24.39 3.60
CA ILE A 490 -13.78 -24.94 4.63
C ILE A 490 -14.31 -24.58 6.02
N GLU A 491 -14.68 -23.32 6.26
CA GLU A 491 -15.23 -22.90 7.55
C GLU A 491 -16.53 -23.63 7.89
N ALA A 492 -17.41 -23.83 6.90
CA ALA A 492 -18.63 -24.60 7.08
C ALA A 492 -18.33 -26.05 7.48
N SER A 493 -17.37 -26.71 6.83
CA SER A 493 -16.95 -28.08 7.19
C SER A 493 -16.33 -28.15 8.60
N GLN A 494 -15.58 -27.12 8.99
CA GLN A 494 -14.92 -27.01 10.30
C GLN A 494 -15.84 -26.50 11.40
N SER A 495 -17.08 -26.10 11.09
CA SER A 495 -18.03 -25.61 12.09
C SER A 495 -18.35 -26.66 13.16
N ASN A 496 -18.30 -27.95 12.79
CA ASN A 496 -18.47 -29.08 13.69
C ASN A 496 -17.32 -29.22 14.73
N GLU A 497 -16.19 -28.53 14.53
CA GLU A 497 -15.06 -28.49 15.45
C GLU A 497 -15.11 -27.27 16.40
N ARG A 498 -16.09 -26.38 16.25
CA ARG A 498 -16.20 -25.16 17.08
C ARG A 498 -16.50 -25.54 18.54
N GLY A 499 -15.69 -25.01 19.45
CA GLY A 499 -15.75 -25.32 20.89
C GLY A 499 -14.86 -26.48 21.33
N ILE A 500 -14.20 -27.19 20.40
CA ILE A 500 -13.24 -28.24 20.72
C ILE A 500 -11.84 -27.64 20.82
N SER A 501 -11.22 -27.77 21.98
CA SER A 501 -9.84 -27.33 22.22
C SER A 501 -8.86 -28.12 21.34
N TRP A 502 -7.78 -27.49 20.85
CA TRP A 502 -6.66 -28.17 20.20
C TRP A 502 -6.21 -29.44 20.93
N TRP A 503 -6.16 -29.41 22.26
CA TRP A 503 -5.86 -30.58 23.10
C TRP A 503 -6.91 -31.70 23.06
N GLN A 504 -8.18 -31.38 22.78
CA GLN A 504 -9.24 -32.38 22.62
C GLN A 504 -9.21 -32.99 21.22
N ILE A 505 -8.85 -32.21 20.19
CA ILE A 505 -8.62 -32.74 18.83
C ILE A 505 -7.40 -33.68 18.82
N LEU A 506 -6.33 -33.33 19.55
CA LEU A 506 -5.16 -34.20 19.75
C LEU A 506 -5.49 -35.49 20.53
N ARG A 507 -6.40 -35.42 21.51
CA ARG A 507 -6.86 -36.55 22.35
C ARG A 507 -7.77 -37.55 21.61
N GLY A 508 -8.60 -37.06 20.69
CA GLY A 508 -9.83 -37.76 20.34
C GLY A 508 -10.81 -37.67 21.52
N ALA A 509 -12.01 -37.13 21.30
CA ALA A 509 -12.91 -36.71 22.37
C ALA A 509 -13.22 -37.81 23.41
N ARG A 510 -12.71 -37.66 24.64
CA ARG A 510 -13.35 -38.17 25.86
C ARG A 510 -14.08 -37.01 26.51
N THR A 511 -15.40 -36.92 26.33
CA THR A 511 -16.24 -36.19 27.28
C THR A 511 -16.48 -37.11 28.45
N ASN A 512 -15.85 -36.85 29.60
CA ASN A 512 -16.28 -37.45 30.85
C ASN A 512 -17.72 -36.98 31.09
N ALA A 513 -18.68 -37.90 31.00
CA ALA A 513 -20.06 -37.65 31.40
C ALA A 513 -20.18 -37.72 32.93
N ASP A 514 -19.37 -36.94 33.64
CA ASP A 514 -19.39 -36.84 35.09
C ASP A 514 -19.15 -35.38 35.50
N GLU A 515 -20.16 -34.55 35.30
CA GLU A 515 -20.33 -33.34 36.11
C GLU A 515 -21.85 -33.06 36.22
N PRO A 516 -22.48 -33.26 37.39
CA PRO A 516 -23.82 -32.78 37.62
C PRO A 516 -23.73 -31.25 37.70
N THR A 517 -24.18 -30.58 36.64
CA THR A 517 -24.38 -29.13 36.59
C THR A 517 -25.15 -28.67 37.82
N THR A 518 -24.45 -28.14 38.81
CA THR A 518 -25.04 -27.31 39.85
C THR A 518 -25.40 -25.99 39.17
N ARG A 519 -26.63 -25.91 38.66
CA ARG A 519 -27.22 -24.63 38.24
C ARG A 519 -27.34 -23.77 39.50
N ALA A 520 -26.45 -22.81 39.64
CA ALA A 520 -26.70 -21.63 40.45
C ALA A 520 -27.92 -20.90 39.85
N GLN A 521 -29.06 -20.99 40.52
CA GLN A 521 -30.17 -20.05 40.36
C GLN A 521 -29.74 -18.72 40.99
N PRO A 522 -29.96 -17.57 40.31
CA PRO A 522 -30.02 -16.30 41.01
C PRO A 522 -31.39 -16.15 41.66
N ASP A 523 -31.38 -15.83 42.95
CA ASP A 523 -32.54 -15.44 43.74
C ASP A 523 -33.28 -14.25 43.11
N ALA A 524 -34.60 -14.39 42.95
CA ALA A 524 -35.52 -13.26 42.84
C ALA A 524 -36.89 -13.65 43.42
N ASN A 525 -37.09 -13.18 44.65
CA ASN A 525 -38.33 -12.96 45.41
C ASN A 525 -39.66 -13.52 44.88
N VAL A 526 -40.24 -14.38 45.72
CA VAL A 526 -41.67 -14.68 45.78
C VAL A 526 -42.41 -13.54 46.49
N THR A 527 -43.42 -12.98 45.85
CA THR A 527 -44.62 -12.44 46.53
C THR A 527 -45.84 -13.19 45.99
N PRO A 528 -46.72 -13.74 46.85
CA PRO A 528 -47.92 -14.41 46.40
C PRO A 528 -49.07 -13.41 46.35
N ASN A 529 -49.79 -13.34 45.24
CA ASN A 529 -51.19 -12.94 45.34
C ASN A 529 -52.05 -13.69 44.32
N ALA A 530 -52.99 -14.44 44.88
CA ALA A 530 -54.03 -15.17 44.19
C ALA A 530 -55.14 -14.21 43.74
N THR A 531 -55.84 -14.55 42.65
CA THR A 531 -57.30 -14.56 42.60
C THR A 531 -57.81 -15.24 41.30
N PRO A 532 -59.03 -15.83 41.29
CA PRO A 532 -59.41 -16.89 40.36
C PRO A 532 -60.70 -16.61 39.54
N VAL A 533 -61.01 -17.51 38.58
CA VAL A 533 -62.32 -17.76 37.91
C VAL A 533 -62.76 -16.64 36.91
N ALA A 534 -63.21 -16.89 35.67
CA ALA A 534 -64.47 -17.55 35.30
C ALA A 534 -64.61 -17.86 33.78
N PRO A 535 -65.60 -18.70 33.39
CA PRO A 535 -65.71 -19.38 32.09
C PRO A 535 -66.75 -18.75 31.14
N GLY A 536 -66.64 -19.04 29.83
CA GLY A 536 -67.58 -18.57 28.80
C GLY A 536 -67.66 -19.51 27.58
N GLU A 537 -68.82 -20.10 27.42
CA GLU A 537 -69.25 -21.20 26.54
C GLU A 537 -69.65 -20.73 25.09
N PRO A 538 -70.31 -21.51 24.20
CA PRO A 538 -69.75 -21.93 22.90
C PRO A 538 -70.57 -21.49 21.65
N ALA A 539 -70.05 -21.69 20.44
CA ALA A 539 -70.86 -21.94 19.23
C ALA A 539 -70.04 -22.51 18.04
N THR A 540 -70.36 -23.76 17.67
CA THR A 540 -70.65 -24.31 16.31
C THR A 540 -70.21 -23.50 15.07
N GLY A 541 -69.58 -24.05 14.03
CA GLY A 541 -69.23 -25.43 13.66
C GLY A 541 -68.97 -25.52 12.14
N THR A 542 -67.97 -26.29 11.71
CA THR A 542 -67.96 -27.15 10.48
C THR A 542 -66.67 -27.98 10.45
N PRO A 543 -66.72 -29.23 9.95
CA PRO A 543 -65.64 -30.21 10.14
C PRO A 543 -64.56 -30.07 9.07
N ALA A 544 -63.31 -29.88 9.49
CA ALA A 544 -62.14 -30.06 8.65
C ALA A 544 -61.35 -31.28 9.13
N THR A 545 -61.16 -32.21 8.20
CA THR A 545 -60.37 -33.45 8.25
C THR A 545 -59.01 -33.26 8.95
N PRO A 546 -58.54 -34.22 9.78
CA PRO A 546 -57.24 -34.12 10.42
C PRO A 546 -56.11 -34.35 9.41
N ALA A 547 -55.32 -33.30 9.17
CA ALA A 547 -53.99 -33.43 8.56
C ALA A 547 -53.00 -33.96 9.61
N PRO A 548 -52.03 -34.81 9.22
CA PRO A 548 -51.03 -35.38 10.13
C PRO A 548 -50.10 -34.29 10.70
N PRO A 549 -49.47 -34.53 11.88
CA PRO A 549 -48.57 -33.56 12.49
C PRO A 549 -47.42 -33.23 11.53
N ALA A 550 -47.27 -31.94 11.23
CA ALA A 550 -46.14 -31.43 10.47
C ALA A 550 -44.85 -31.75 11.24
N ASN A 551 -44.06 -32.65 10.67
CA ASN A 551 -42.64 -32.77 11.00
C ASN A 551 -42.00 -31.38 10.91
N PRO A 552 -41.15 -30.97 11.86
CA PRO A 552 -40.28 -29.83 11.64
C PRO A 552 -39.33 -30.22 10.51
N THR A 553 -39.63 -29.75 9.30
CA THR A 553 -38.69 -29.74 8.19
C THR A 553 -37.46 -29.01 8.70
N ALA A 554 -36.38 -29.75 8.92
CA ALA A 554 -35.08 -29.18 9.16
C ALA A 554 -34.73 -28.33 7.92
N THR A 555 -34.98 -27.02 8.03
CA THR A 555 -34.34 -26.04 7.18
C THR A 555 -32.84 -26.24 7.38
N VAL A 556 -32.20 -26.79 6.34
CA VAL A 556 -30.76 -26.81 6.20
C VAL A 556 -30.31 -25.36 6.28
N SER A 557 -29.86 -24.95 7.46
CA SER A 557 -29.20 -23.67 7.66
C SER A 557 -27.94 -23.68 6.80
N GLY A 558 -27.92 -22.82 5.78
CA GLY A 558 -26.68 -22.45 5.10
C GLY A 558 -25.66 -21.92 6.12
N PRO A 559 -24.37 -21.88 5.76
CA PRO A 559 -23.31 -21.41 6.65
C PRO A 559 -23.67 -20.03 7.21
N SER A 560 -23.42 -19.83 8.51
CA SER A 560 -23.67 -18.56 9.20
C SER A 560 -22.97 -17.41 8.47
N SER A 561 -23.73 -16.62 7.71
CA SER A 561 -23.26 -15.55 6.81
C SER A 561 -22.49 -14.43 7.52
N GLY A 562 -22.62 -14.31 8.84
CA GLY A 562 -21.94 -13.28 9.64
C GLY A 562 -20.41 -13.40 9.69
N ASN A 563 -19.85 -14.62 9.72
CA ASN A 563 -18.39 -14.81 9.88
C ASN A 563 -17.61 -14.65 8.56
N VAL A 564 -18.19 -15.07 7.45
CA VAL A 564 -17.54 -14.95 6.13
C VAL A 564 -17.56 -13.50 5.67
N GLY A 565 -18.68 -12.80 5.90
CA GLY A 565 -18.81 -11.37 5.63
C GLY A 565 -17.82 -10.54 6.46
N SER A 566 -17.66 -10.84 7.75
CA SER A 566 -16.69 -10.15 8.60
C SER A 566 -15.25 -10.42 8.18
N TYR A 567 -14.90 -11.66 7.81
CA TYR A 567 -13.58 -11.99 7.25
C TYR A 567 -13.29 -11.22 5.96
N PHE A 568 -14.25 -11.15 5.04
CA PHE A 568 -14.10 -10.39 3.79
C PHE A 568 -13.83 -8.90 4.06
N ILE A 569 -14.64 -8.28 4.92
CA ILE A 569 -14.50 -6.86 5.27
C ILE A 569 -13.14 -6.63 5.95
N PHE A 570 -12.79 -7.45 6.94
CA PHE A 570 -11.53 -7.36 7.65
C PHE A 570 -10.33 -7.54 6.71
N SER A 571 -10.36 -8.53 5.81
CA SER A 571 -9.31 -8.81 4.85
C SER A 571 -9.10 -7.64 3.88
N LEU A 572 -10.18 -7.00 3.41
CA LEU A 572 -10.07 -5.81 2.55
C LEU A 572 -9.49 -4.61 3.29
N PHE A 573 -9.95 -4.31 4.50
CA PHE A 573 -9.40 -3.21 5.30
C PHE A 573 -7.94 -3.43 5.65
N LEU A 574 -7.57 -4.65 6.04
CA LEU A 574 -6.18 -5.02 6.31
C LEU A 574 -5.32 -4.88 5.05
N SER A 575 -5.82 -5.36 3.90
CA SER A 575 -5.10 -5.27 2.63
C SER A 575 -4.92 -3.82 2.16
N PHE A 576 -5.92 -2.97 2.38
CA PHE A 576 -5.82 -1.53 2.15
C PHE A 576 -4.80 -0.86 3.06
N GLY A 577 -4.81 -1.19 4.36
CA GLY A 577 -3.79 -0.70 5.30
C GLY A 577 -2.37 -1.12 4.89
N ILE A 578 -2.19 -2.38 4.51
CA ILE A 578 -0.89 -2.90 4.01
C ILE A 578 -0.48 -2.19 2.72
N ALA A 579 -1.39 -2.04 1.74
CA ALA A 579 -1.10 -1.36 0.48
C ALA A 579 -0.68 0.10 0.71
N MET A 580 -1.35 0.81 1.63
CA MET A 580 -0.98 2.18 2.00
C MET A 580 0.39 2.25 2.68
N ILE A 581 0.73 1.28 3.55
CA ILE A 581 2.08 1.19 4.13
C ILE A 581 3.13 0.95 3.04
N ILE A 582 2.87 0.05 2.08
CA ILE A 582 3.79 -0.22 0.96
C ILE A 582 4.02 1.04 0.11
N LEU A 583 2.95 1.77 -0.22
CA LEU A 583 3.06 3.02 -0.98
C LEU A 583 3.81 4.10 -0.20
N ASN A 584 3.55 4.21 1.10
CA ASN A 584 4.23 5.18 1.96
C ASN A 584 5.69 4.78 2.26
N ALA A 585 6.05 3.50 2.20
CA ALA A 585 7.42 3.03 2.48
C ALA A 585 8.48 3.67 1.57
N ALA A 586 8.09 4.19 0.39
CA ALA A 586 8.99 4.95 -0.49
C ALA A 586 9.49 6.27 0.14
N SER A 587 8.75 6.84 1.10
CA SER A 587 9.13 8.06 1.83
C SER A 587 10.11 7.78 2.98
N TRP A 588 10.21 6.53 3.44
CA TRP A 588 11.00 6.16 4.61
C TRP A 588 12.50 6.15 4.34
N SER A 589 13.31 6.18 5.41
CA SER A 589 14.76 6.00 5.27
C SER A 589 15.09 4.62 4.69
N VAL A 590 16.25 4.51 4.03
CA VAL A 590 16.64 3.26 3.34
C VAL A 590 16.75 2.08 4.32
N GLN A 591 17.15 2.35 5.57
CA GLN A 591 17.26 1.33 6.62
C GLN A 591 15.88 0.87 7.10
N ALA A 592 14.97 1.79 7.40
CA ALA A 592 13.62 1.46 7.85
C ALA A 592 12.85 0.68 6.77
N MET A 593 12.95 1.12 5.51
CA MET A 593 12.38 0.42 4.36
C MET A 593 12.93 -1.01 4.26
N ARG A 594 14.25 -1.20 4.41
CA ARG A 594 14.87 -2.54 4.36
C ARG A 594 14.40 -3.45 5.48
N VAL A 595 14.32 -2.95 6.72
CA VAL A 595 13.83 -3.75 7.86
C VAL A 595 12.38 -4.17 7.63
N PHE A 596 11.53 -3.23 7.22
CA PHE A 596 10.13 -3.51 6.87
C PHE A 596 10.03 -4.56 5.76
N GLU A 597 10.77 -4.40 4.66
CA GLU A 597 10.75 -5.30 3.52
C GLU A 597 11.10 -6.75 3.91
N TYR A 598 12.15 -6.95 4.72
CA TYR A 598 12.56 -8.29 5.17
C TYR A 598 11.49 -8.96 6.03
N TRP A 599 10.97 -8.27 7.05
CA TRP A 599 9.94 -8.82 7.93
C TRP A 599 8.63 -9.08 7.19
N PHE A 600 8.20 -8.12 6.37
CA PHE A 600 6.98 -8.21 5.60
C PHE A 600 7.02 -9.38 4.61
N LEU A 601 8.10 -9.53 3.85
CA LEU A 601 8.23 -10.60 2.87
C LEU A 601 8.34 -11.98 3.50
N LEU A 602 8.99 -12.11 4.67
CA LEU A 602 8.99 -13.36 5.43
C LEU A 602 7.57 -13.71 5.93
N LEU A 603 6.85 -12.72 6.49
CA LEU A 603 5.52 -12.94 7.04
C LEU A 603 4.51 -13.33 5.95
N ILE A 604 4.44 -12.58 4.84
CA ILE A 604 3.47 -12.83 3.77
C ILE A 604 3.75 -14.14 3.01
N ASN A 605 5.01 -14.62 3.03
CA ASN A 605 5.40 -15.91 2.45
C ASN A 605 5.39 -17.08 3.45
N SER A 606 4.75 -16.95 4.61
CA SER A 606 4.64 -18.00 5.65
C SER A 606 3.38 -18.87 5.53
N TYR A 607 2.77 -18.94 4.35
CA TYR A 607 1.44 -19.55 4.13
C TYR A 607 1.40 -21.08 4.29
N TRP A 608 2.53 -21.81 4.26
CA TRP A 608 2.53 -23.26 4.46
C TRP A 608 2.62 -23.68 5.94
N ILE A 609 3.08 -22.80 6.83
CA ILE A 609 3.22 -23.10 8.27
C ILE A 609 1.86 -23.47 8.89
N PRO A 610 0.75 -22.74 8.63
CA PRO A 610 -0.55 -23.15 9.16
C PRO A 610 -1.03 -24.50 8.64
N GLN A 611 -0.63 -24.91 7.44
CA GLN A 611 -0.96 -26.24 6.92
C GLN A 611 -0.15 -27.33 7.62
N PHE A 612 1.15 -27.10 7.85
CA PHE A 612 2.00 -27.99 8.62
C PHE A 612 1.43 -28.25 10.04
N LEU A 613 0.97 -27.19 10.71
CA LEU A 613 0.34 -27.29 12.03
C LEU A 613 -0.98 -28.07 11.98
N ARG A 614 -1.82 -27.83 10.96
CA ARG A 614 -3.10 -28.53 10.79
C ARG A 614 -2.91 -30.03 10.50
N ASN A 615 -1.94 -30.38 9.65
CA ASN A 615 -1.55 -31.76 9.39
C ASN A 615 -1.14 -32.49 10.68
N THR A 616 -0.32 -31.83 11.51
CA THR A 616 0.12 -32.36 12.81
C THR A 616 -1.08 -32.63 13.74
N LEU A 617 -2.00 -31.65 13.82
CA LEU A 617 -3.19 -31.73 14.68
C LEU A 617 -4.10 -32.90 14.28
N LYS A 618 -4.40 -33.02 12.98
CA LYS A 618 -5.30 -34.03 12.42
C LYS A 618 -4.66 -35.39 12.14
N ASN A 619 -3.36 -35.53 12.35
CA ASN A 619 -2.58 -36.71 12.01
C ASN A 619 -2.74 -37.17 10.55
N ARG A 620 -2.78 -36.21 9.61
CA ARG A 620 -2.89 -36.50 8.17
C ARG A 620 -1.72 -35.88 7.42
N SER A 621 -1.13 -36.67 6.52
CA SER A 621 0.15 -36.35 5.88
C SER A 621 0.02 -35.79 4.45
N GLN A 622 -1.15 -35.91 3.82
CA GLN A 622 -1.41 -35.38 2.47
C GLN A 622 -2.79 -34.70 2.37
N SER A 623 -2.83 -33.41 2.71
CA SER A 623 -4.07 -32.61 2.68
C SER A 623 -4.17 -31.69 1.45
N ILE A 624 -3.04 -31.36 0.81
CA ILE A 624 -2.96 -30.45 -0.34
C ILE A 624 -2.11 -31.11 -1.43
N ARG A 625 -2.46 -30.91 -2.70
CA ARG A 625 -1.71 -31.49 -3.83
C ARG A 625 -0.34 -30.82 -3.98
N TRP A 626 0.69 -31.61 -4.23
CA TRP A 626 2.06 -31.11 -4.49
C TRP A 626 2.12 -30.14 -5.66
N GLU A 627 1.32 -30.35 -6.71
CA GLU A 627 1.18 -29.41 -7.82
C GLU A 627 0.79 -27.99 -7.35
N PHE A 628 -0.14 -27.89 -6.40
CA PHE A 628 -0.53 -26.61 -5.83
C PHE A 628 0.56 -26.05 -4.91
N VAL A 629 1.19 -26.90 -4.09
CA VAL A 629 2.27 -26.47 -3.19
C VAL A 629 3.45 -25.85 -3.97
N PHE A 630 3.98 -26.57 -4.96
CA PHE A 630 5.09 -26.07 -5.78
C PHE A 630 4.66 -24.96 -6.74
N GLY A 631 3.50 -25.10 -7.37
CA GLY A 631 2.99 -24.14 -8.35
C GLY A 631 2.77 -22.76 -7.73
N THR A 632 2.02 -22.68 -6.64
CA THR A 632 1.69 -21.40 -5.98
C THR A 632 2.95 -20.76 -5.37
N SER A 633 3.85 -21.57 -4.82
CA SER A 633 5.14 -21.09 -4.31
C SER A 633 6.03 -20.49 -5.41
N MET A 634 6.07 -21.10 -6.59
CA MET A 634 6.84 -20.61 -7.72
C MET A 634 6.23 -19.33 -8.29
N VAL A 635 4.92 -19.29 -8.50
CA VAL A 635 4.20 -18.12 -9.04
C VAL A 635 4.46 -16.89 -8.18
N ARG A 636 4.42 -17.03 -6.85
CA ARG A 636 4.65 -15.93 -5.90
C ARG A 636 6.12 -15.55 -5.73
N LEU A 637 7.05 -16.45 -6.05
CA LEU A 637 8.49 -16.16 -6.04
C LEU A 637 8.91 -15.32 -7.26
N VAL A 638 8.28 -15.50 -8.42
CA VAL A 638 8.66 -14.80 -9.68
C VAL A 638 8.68 -13.26 -9.55
N PRO A 639 7.67 -12.59 -8.96
CA PRO A 639 7.72 -11.14 -8.73
C PRO A 639 8.90 -10.71 -7.85
N LEU A 640 9.24 -11.51 -6.82
CA LEU A 640 10.38 -11.23 -5.94
C LEU A 640 11.71 -11.41 -6.65
N MET A 641 11.84 -12.45 -7.47
CA MET A 641 13.02 -12.68 -8.33
C MET A 641 13.23 -11.49 -9.27
N TYR A 642 12.15 -11.01 -9.91
CA TYR A 642 12.21 -9.85 -10.79
C TYR A 642 12.66 -8.60 -10.03
N LEU A 643 12.03 -8.30 -8.90
CA LEU A 643 12.30 -7.10 -8.13
C LEU A 643 13.73 -7.07 -7.55
N CYS A 644 14.24 -8.20 -7.04
CA CYS A 644 15.55 -8.29 -6.39
C CYS A 644 16.73 -8.45 -7.37
N LEU A 645 16.53 -9.08 -8.54
CA LEU A 645 17.62 -9.39 -9.49
C LEU A 645 17.69 -8.45 -10.68
N ALA A 646 16.57 -7.87 -11.13
CA ALA A 646 16.56 -7.03 -12.32
C ALA A 646 17.36 -5.74 -12.09
N GLN A 647 18.46 -5.57 -12.83
CA GLN A 647 19.31 -4.37 -12.74
C GLN A 647 18.61 -3.13 -13.30
N SER A 648 17.76 -3.29 -14.31
CA SER A 648 16.95 -2.23 -14.93
C SER A 648 15.49 -2.30 -14.47
N ASN A 649 15.26 -2.42 -13.16
CA ASN A 649 13.91 -2.44 -12.62
C ASN A 649 13.26 -1.05 -12.78
N PRO A 650 12.07 -0.93 -13.41
CA PRO A 650 11.36 0.36 -13.53
C PRO A 650 10.96 0.97 -12.18
N PHE A 651 10.77 0.13 -11.16
CA PHE A 651 10.53 0.55 -9.77
C PHE A 651 11.82 0.97 -9.04
N ARG A 652 12.98 0.78 -9.69
CA ARG A 652 14.30 1.15 -9.22
C ARG A 652 14.64 0.64 -7.81
N HIS A 653 14.11 -0.54 -7.49
CA HIS A 653 14.47 -1.24 -6.26
C HIS A 653 15.98 -1.55 -6.27
N PRO A 654 16.70 -1.30 -5.16
CA PRO A 654 18.12 -1.59 -5.08
C PRO A 654 18.35 -3.10 -5.17
N ARG A 655 19.20 -3.53 -6.11
CA ARG A 655 19.56 -4.95 -6.28
C ARG A 655 19.97 -5.58 -4.94
N ASN A 656 19.16 -6.54 -4.47
CA ASN A 656 19.33 -7.16 -3.16
C ASN A 656 19.14 -8.69 -3.25
N PRO A 657 20.16 -9.43 -3.71
CA PRO A 657 20.06 -10.88 -3.85
C PRO A 657 19.96 -11.60 -2.50
N LEU A 658 20.44 -10.98 -1.42
CA LEU A 658 20.40 -11.58 -0.07
C LEU A 658 18.96 -11.78 0.41
N LEU A 659 18.11 -10.76 0.24
CA LEU A 659 16.69 -10.84 0.57
C LEU A 659 16.00 -12.01 -0.14
N LEU A 660 16.30 -12.18 -1.43
CA LEU A 660 15.76 -13.25 -2.25
C LEU A 660 16.19 -14.63 -1.75
N VAL A 661 17.48 -14.80 -1.42
CA VAL A 661 18.00 -16.06 -0.87
C VAL A 661 17.32 -16.39 0.46
N ILE A 662 17.12 -15.40 1.33
CA ILE A 662 16.44 -15.58 2.62
C ILE A 662 15.00 -16.05 2.40
N VAL A 663 14.20 -15.33 1.59
CA VAL A 663 12.80 -15.71 1.33
C VAL A 663 12.70 -17.06 0.61
N PHE A 664 13.57 -17.32 -0.36
CA PHE A 664 13.64 -18.61 -1.05
C PHE A 664 13.95 -19.75 -0.08
N SER A 665 14.97 -19.59 0.77
CA SER A 665 15.34 -20.58 1.78
C SER A 665 14.20 -20.83 2.77
N TRP A 666 13.44 -19.79 3.12
CA TRP A 666 12.28 -19.88 3.99
C TRP A 666 11.14 -20.70 3.38
N ILE A 667 10.79 -20.45 2.12
CA ILE A 667 9.76 -21.20 1.39
C ILE A 667 10.19 -22.66 1.23
N VAL A 668 11.45 -22.90 0.81
CA VAL A 668 12.00 -24.26 0.67
C VAL A 668 11.96 -25.00 2.00
N THR A 669 12.30 -24.34 3.11
CA THR A 669 12.21 -24.94 4.45
C THR A 669 10.78 -25.34 4.80
N GLN A 670 9.79 -24.49 4.52
CA GLN A 670 8.38 -24.82 4.75
C GLN A 670 7.90 -26.02 3.91
N ILE A 671 8.26 -26.06 2.63
CA ILE A 671 7.93 -27.18 1.73
C ILE A 671 8.63 -28.46 2.19
N PHE A 672 9.90 -28.36 2.61
CA PHE A 672 10.65 -29.49 3.15
C PHE A 672 10.02 -30.04 4.44
N LEU A 673 9.52 -29.18 5.33
CA LEU A 673 8.77 -29.60 6.52
C LEU A 673 7.47 -30.35 6.15
N LEU A 674 6.73 -29.88 5.15
CA LEU A 674 5.55 -30.59 4.63
C LEU A 674 5.96 -31.94 4.01
N TYR A 675 7.10 -32.01 3.33
CA TYR A 675 7.62 -33.24 2.75
C TYR A 675 8.01 -34.26 3.83
N LEU A 676 8.68 -33.81 4.89
CA LEU A 676 9.00 -34.66 6.04
C LEU A 676 7.74 -35.23 6.69
N GLN A 677 6.66 -34.45 6.82
CA GLN A 677 5.36 -34.97 7.29
C GLN A 677 4.78 -36.06 6.38
N SER A 678 5.04 -36.00 5.07
CA SER A 678 4.57 -36.99 4.11
C SER A 678 5.30 -38.33 4.21
N VAL A 679 6.58 -38.33 4.60
CA VAL A 679 7.43 -39.53 4.68
C VAL A 679 7.47 -40.13 6.09
N LEU A 680 7.67 -39.28 7.11
CA LEU A 680 7.86 -39.71 8.50
C LEU A 680 6.55 -39.73 9.31
N GLY A 681 5.44 -39.33 8.69
CA GLY A 681 4.14 -39.15 9.33
C GLY A 681 3.94 -37.75 9.91
N ALA A 682 2.69 -37.34 10.09
CA ALA A 682 2.34 -35.95 10.43
C ALA A 682 2.85 -35.47 11.80
N ARG A 683 3.13 -36.41 12.72
CA ARG A 683 3.53 -36.16 14.12
C ARG A 683 5.00 -36.52 14.42
N PHE A 684 5.83 -36.71 13.38
CA PHE A 684 7.22 -37.18 13.54
C PHE A 684 8.09 -36.35 14.48
N TRP A 685 7.79 -35.06 14.62
CA TRP A 685 8.56 -34.10 15.42
C TRP A 685 8.09 -34.00 16.88
N LEU A 686 6.99 -34.68 17.23
CA LEU A 686 6.43 -34.71 18.59
C LEU A 686 6.81 -36.01 19.29
N ASN A 687 7.25 -35.90 20.55
CA ASN A 687 7.52 -37.06 21.39
C ASN A 687 6.19 -37.75 21.74
N SER A 688 6.12 -39.08 21.60
CA SER A 688 4.94 -39.89 21.98
C SER A 688 4.49 -39.67 23.43
N LYS A 689 5.41 -39.28 24.33
CA LYS A 689 5.10 -38.94 25.72
C LYS A 689 4.33 -37.61 25.90
N TRP A 690 4.39 -36.72 24.92
CA TRP A 690 3.68 -35.44 24.93
C TRP A 690 2.33 -35.53 24.25
N LEU A 691 2.07 -36.64 23.56
CA LEU A 691 0.78 -36.90 22.98
C LEU A 691 -0.13 -37.58 24.00
N PRO A 692 -1.37 -37.12 24.13
CA PRO A 692 -2.36 -37.81 24.93
C PRO A 692 -2.75 -39.13 24.25
N GLU A 693 -3.09 -40.16 25.04
CA GLU A 693 -3.53 -41.46 24.52
C GLU A 693 -4.79 -41.31 23.64
N GLN A 694 -4.71 -41.76 22.39
CA GLN A 694 -5.83 -41.77 21.44
C GLN A 694 -6.90 -42.77 21.90
N TYR A 695 -8.19 -42.42 21.71
CA TYR A 695 -9.28 -43.33 22.07
C TYR A 695 -9.20 -44.62 21.25
N ASN A 696 -9.10 -45.77 21.94
CA ASN A 696 -9.11 -47.08 21.31
C ASN A 696 -10.57 -47.49 21.01
N TYR A 697 -10.94 -47.54 19.72
CA TYR A 697 -12.25 -47.99 19.25
C TYR A 697 -12.49 -49.50 19.39
N HIS A 698 -11.43 -50.27 19.66
CA HIS A 698 -11.49 -51.71 19.94
C HIS A 698 -11.08 -51.99 21.40
N PRO A 699 -11.78 -51.43 22.41
CA PRO A 699 -11.42 -51.69 23.80
C PRO A 699 -11.89 -53.09 24.21
N VAL A 700 -11.02 -53.85 24.87
CA VAL A 700 -11.46 -55.08 25.57
C VAL A 700 -12.20 -54.67 26.84
N ILE A 701 -13.51 -54.95 26.89
CA ILE A 701 -14.41 -54.45 27.93
C ILE A 701 -14.36 -55.34 29.18
N SER A 702 -14.31 -54.74 30.37
CA SER A 702 -14.47 -55.43 31.66
C SER A 702 -15.80 -55.10 32.33
N ILE A 703 -16.26 -55.93 33.27
CA ILE A 703 -17.50 -55.68 34.04
C ILE A 703 -17.54 -54.26 34.66
N LYS A 704 -16.44 -53.76 35.22
CA LYS A 704 -16.40 -52.42 35.84
C LYS A 704 -16.61 -51.29 34.83
N ASP A 705 -16.29 -51.51 33.56
CA ASP A 705 -16.54 -50.54 32.49
C ASP A 705 -18.03 -50.56 32.06
N LEU A 706 -18.72 -51.69 32.22
CA LEU A 706 -20.17 -51.80 32.00
C LEU A 706 -20.98 -51.00 33.05
N GLU A 707 -20.50 -50.97 34.29
CA GLU A 707 -21.19 -50.27 35.40
C GLU A 707 -21.19 -48.74 35.25
N LYS A 708 -20.31 -48.18 34.41
CA LYS A 708 -20.09 -46.72 34.26
C LYS A 708 -20.84 -46.05 33.11
N GLY A 709 -21.83 -46.71 32.49
CA GLY A 709 -22.69 -46.05 31.50
C GLY A 709 -23.06 -46.87 30.26
N PHE A 710 -22.78 -48.18 30.24
CA PHE A 710 -23.38 -49.05 29.23
C PHE A 710 -24.89 -49.21 29.47
N SER A 711 -25.68 -49.36 28.40
CA SER A 711 -27.13 -49.53 28.47
C SER A 711 -27.51 -50.67 29.42
N ARG A 712 -28.51 -50.43 30.29
CA ARG A 712 -29.05 -51.41 31.26
C ARG A 712 -29.40 -52.77 30.64
N ASP A 713 -29.65 -52.78 29.33
CA ASP A 713 -29.94 -53.97 28.51
C ASP A 713 -28.78 -54.97 28.40
N ILE A 714 -27.54 -54.52 28.57
CA ILE A 714 -26.34 -55.38 28.55
C ILE A 714 -26.26 -56.21 29.83
N ILE A 715 -26.56 -55.59 30.98
CA ILE A 715 -26.57 -56.25 32.28
C ILE A 715 -27.71 -57.29 32.35
N ALA A 716 -28.83 -57.03 31.67
CA ALA A 716 -30.00 -57.91 31.66
C ALA A 716 -29.81 -59.19 30.82
N ASN A 717 -28.97 -59.18 29.79
CA ASN A 717 -28.74 -60.32 28.89
C ASN A 717 -27.48 -61.14 29.20
N LEU A 718 -26.71 -60.75 30.22
CA LEU A 718 -25.55 -61.49 30.68
C LEU A 718 -25.98 -62.71 31.51
N LYS A 719 -25.90 -63.91 30.92
CA LYS A 719 -26.02 -65.17 31.68
C LYS A 719 -24.73 -65.41 32.47
N THR A 720 -24.74 -65.11 33.76
CA THR A 720 -23.61 -65.38 34.64
C THR A 720 -23.55 -66.88 34.97
N VAL A 721 -22.56 -67.57 34.40
CA VAL A 721 -22.21 -68.94 34.81
C VAL A 721 -21.06 -68.83 35.83
N PRO A 722 -21.17 -69.40 37.04
CA PRO A 722 -20.08 -69.38 38.00
C PRO A 722 -18.86 -70.13 37.41
N ASP A 723 -17.67 -69.56 37.61
CA ASP A 723 -16.33 -69.96 37.08
C ASP A 723 -15.95 -69.61 35.64
N GLN A 724 -16.78 -68.89 34.87
CA GLN A 724 -16.39 -68.46 33.52
C GLN A 724 -15.59 -67.15 33.53
N GLU A 725 -14.36 -67.14 32.98
CA GLU A 725 -13.48 -65.95 32.95
C GLU A 725 -13.92 -64.90 31.90
N VAL A 726 -14.58 -65.33 30.82
CA VAL A 726 -15.03 -64.50 29.69
C VAL A 726 -16.39 -64.95 29.20
N SER A 727 -17.33 -64.02 29.02
CA SER A 727 -18.62 -64.29 28.39
C SER A 727 -18.70 -63.62 27.01
N MET A 728 -19.26 -64.31 26.02
CA MET A 728 -19.58 -63.70 24.73
C MET A 728 -20.93 -62.99 24.83
N TYR A 729 -20.96 -61.71 24.49
CA TYR A 729 -22.16 -60.89 24.46
C TYR A 729 -22.61 -60.66 23.02
N GLU A 730 -23.93 -60.65 22.80
CA GLU A 730 -24.55 -60.40 21.50
C GLU A 730 -25.35 -59.10 21.57
N SER A 731 -25.06 -58.14 20.67
CA SER A 731 -25.84 -56.91 20.48
C SER A 731 -26.21 -56.70 19.02
N ASP A 732 -27.21 -55.87 18.75
CA ASP A 732 -27.55 -55.51 17.37
C ASP A 732 -26.84 -54.23 16.94
N CYS A 733 -26.24 -54.25 15.74
CA CYS A 733 -25.68 -53.03 15.16
C CYS A 733 -26.81 -52.11 14.68
N ALA A 734 -26.90 -50.89 15.21
CA ALA A 734 -27.97 -49.95 14.83
C ALA A 734 -27.89 -49.42 13.38
N ILE A 735 -26.80 -49.69 12.65
CA ILE A 735 -26.62 -49.27 11.24
C ILE A 735 -27.15 -50.34 10.29
N CYS A 736 -26.69 -51.59 10.44
CA CYS A 736 -27.04 -52.70 9.55
C CYS A 736 -28.08 -53.68 10.12
N MET A 737 -28.51 -53.50 11.38
CA MET A 737 -29.47 -54.34 12.11
C MET A 737 -29.06 -55.82 12.22
N SER A 738 -27.76 -56.14 12.08
CA SER A 738 -27.22 -57.50 12.23
C SER A 738 -26.55 -57.69 13.58
N THR A 739 -26.52 -58.93 14.08
CA THR A 739 -25.99 -59.30 15.39
C THR A 739 -24.46 -59.23 15.45
N LEU A 740 -23.92 -58.44 16.36
CA LEU A 740 -22.54 -58.31 16.78
C LEU A 740 -22.25 -59.27 17.94
N LYS A 741 -21.09 -59.93 17.94
CA LYS A 741 -20.65 -60.75 19.08
C LYS A 741 -19.29 -60.31 19.57
N PHE A 742 -19.15 -60.01 20.85
CA PHE A 742 -17.86 -59.61 21.43
C PHE A 742 -17.65 -60.12 22.87
N PRO A 743 -16.39 -60.37 23.27
CA PRO A 743 -16.08 -60.89 24.61
C PRO A 743 -16.11 -59.79 25.68
N VAL A 744 -16.71 -60.10 26.84
CA VAL A 744 -16.68 -59.27 28.05
C VAL A 744 -15.94 -60.03 29.15
N LEU A 745 -14.91 -59.40 29.73
CA LEU A 745 -14.08 -59.99 30.78
C LEU A 745 -14.78 -59.93 32.14
N MET A 746 -14.96 -61.10 32.76
CA MET A 746 -15.69 -61.23 34.02
C MET A 746 -14.81 -61.10 35.27
N LYS A 747 -13.49 -61.31 35.15
CA LYS A 747 -12.49 -61.15 36.22
C LYS A 747 -11.36 -60.22 35.80
N GLU A 748 -10.87 -59.38 36.72
CA GLU A 748 -9.74 -58.44 36.48
C GLU A 748 -8.40 -59.14 36.20
N SER A 749 -8.24 -60.39 36.63
CA SER A 749 -7.02 -61.20 36.41
C SER A 749 -6.90 -61.78 35.00
N ALA A 750 -7.93 -61.62 34.16
CA ALA A 750 -7.94 -62.19 32.81
C ALA A 750 -6.98 -61.42 31.87
N ASN A 751 -6.19 -62.16 31.09
CA ASN A 751 -5.20 -61.56 30.18
C ASN A 751 -5.88 -60.89 28.97
N LYS A 752 -5.98 -59.55 29.00
CA LYS A 752 -6.59 -58.72 27.94
C LYS A 752 -6.04 -59.01 26.54
N LYS A 753 -4.73 -59.28 26.42
CA LYS A 753 -4.05 -59.51 25.13
C LYS A 753 -4.57 -60.73 24.37
N SER A 754 -5.12 -61.73 25.07
CA SER A 754 -5.62 -62.95 24.44
C SER A 754 -6.91 -62.74 23.64
N TYR A 755 -7.62 -61.62 23.88
CA TYR A 755 -8.97 -61.37 23.34
C TYR A 755 -9.06 -60.15 22.43
N GLU A 756 -7.96 -59.41 22.25
CA GLU A 756 -7.90 -58.23 21.35
C GLU A 756 -8.26 -58.57 19.90
N HIS A 757 -7.90 -59.77 19.42
CA HIS A 757 -8.24 -60.21 18.07
C HIS A 757 -9.75 -60.28 17.81
N LEU A 758 -10.55 -60.62 18.82
CA LEU A 758 -12.00 -60.77 18.71
C LEU A 758 -12.73 -59.43 18.69
N MET A 759 -12.04 -58.33 19.02
CA MET A 759 -12.60 -56.98 18.97
C MET A 759 -12.37 -56.28 17.61
N LYS A 760 -11.62 -56.88 16.68
CA LYS A 760 -11.27 -56.22 15.39
C LYS A 760 -12.48 -55.85 14.53
N ASP A 761 -13.54 -56.64 14.60
CA ASP A 761 -14.74 -56.46 13.78
C ASP A 761 -15.82 -55.62 14.50
N VAL A 762 -15.54 -55.17 15.73
CA VAL A 762 -16.45 -54.41 16.58
C VAL A 762 -15.81 -53.11 17.02
N MET A 763 -16.43 -51.99 16.66
CA MET A 763 -16.06 -50.67 17.17
C MET A 763 -17.03 -50.23 18.26
N ILE A 764 -16.47 -49.71 19.34
CA ILE A 764 -17.21 -49.14 20.46
C ILE A 764 -16.90 -47.66 20.52
N THR A 765 -17.94 -46.83 20.53
CA THR A 765 -17.79 -45.38 20.60
C THR A 765 -17.53 -44.91 22.04
N PRO A 766 -16.99 -43.69 22.25
CA PRO A 766 -16.84 -43.12 23.60
C PRO A 766 -18.15 -42.93 24.37
N CYS A 767 -19.29 -42.94 23.66
CA CYS A 767 -20.63 -42.97 24.24
C CYS A 767 -21.18 -44.40 24.45
N TYR A 768 -20.31 -45.41 24.39
CA TYR A 768 -20.58 -46.83 24.67
C TYR A 768 -21.61 -47.50 23.75
N HIS A 769 -21.79 -47.00 22.53
CA HIS A 769 -22.57 -47.70 21.50
C HIS A 769 -21.65 -48.60 20.66
N SER A 770 -22.10 -49.81 20.34
CA SER A 770 -21.35 -50.81 19.58
C SER A 770 -21.83 -50.91 18.13
N PHE A 771 -20.88 -51.07 17.20
CA PHE A 771 -21.13 -51.17 15.76
C PHE A 771 -20.14 -52.13 15.09
N HIS A 772 -20.46 -52.62 13.89
CA HIS A 772 -19.44 -53.26 13.05
C HIS A 772 -18.40 -52.21 12.63
N THR A 773 -17.14 -52.62 12.54
CA THR A 773 -16.04 -51.77 12.08
C THR A 773 -16.37 -51.11 10.74
N GLU A 774 -16.75 -51.90 9.74
CA GLU A 774 -17.09 -51.40 8.40
C GLU A 774 -18.26 -50.41 8.43
N CYS A 775 -19.30 -50.69 9.21
CA CYS A 775 -20.48 -49.83 9.29
C CYS A 775 -20.18 -48.47 9.92
N LEU A 776 -19.35 -48.43 10.98
CA LEU A 776 -19.03 -47.18 11.66
C LEU A 776 -17.99 -46.37 10.87
N GLU A 777 -17.01 -47.02 10.25
CA GLU A 777 -16.04 -46.37 9.38
C GLU A 777 -16.73 -45.65 8.21
N ASP A 778 -17.63 -46.34 7.50
CA ASP A 778 -18.42 -45.75 6.41
C ASP A 778 -19.27 -44.57 6.89
N TRP A 779 -19.90 -44.69 8.07
CA TRP A 779 -20.68 -43.59 8.65
C TRP A 779 -19.80 -42.39 9.00
N MET A 780 -18.61 -42.62 9.56
CA MET A 780 -17.68 -41.58 9.98
C MET A 780 -17.06 -40.81 8.81
N ILE A 781 -17.03 -41.39 7.61
CA ILE A 781 -16.68 -40.68 6.36
C ILE A 781 -17.69 -39.54 6.08
N TYR A 782 -18.98 -39.77 6.36
CA TYR A 782 -20.03 -38.78 6.13
C TYR A 782 -20.28 -37.85 7.32
N LYS A 783 -20.27 -38.38 8.56
CA LYS A 783 -20.52 -37.61 9.80
C LYS A 783 -19.74 -38.16 11.00
N LEU A 784 -18.94 -37.33 11.65
CA LEU A 784 -18.26 -37.64 12.93
C LEU A 784 -19.21 -37.51 14.14
N GLN A 785 -20.37 -38.17 14.08
CA GLN A 785 -21.36 -38.18 15.16
C GLN A 785 -21.89 -39.61 15.32
N CYS A 786 -22.14 -40.04 16.57
CA CYS A 786 -22.71 -41.34 16.84
C CYS A 786 -24.10 -41.48 16.18
N PRO A 787 -24.36 -42.54 15.40
CA PRO A 787 -25.67 -42.78 14.78
C PRO A 787 -26.82 -42.84 15.78
N VAL A 788 -26.55 -43.31 17.00
CA VAL A 788 -27.56 -43.55 18.03
C VAL A 788 -27.83 -42.27 18.84
N CYS A 789 -26.80 -41.70 19.48
CA CYS A 789 -26.99 -40.57 20.42
C CYS A 789 -26.51 -39.21 19.89
N ARG A 790 -25.99 -39.15 18.65
CA ARG A 790 -25.47 -37.93 17.99
C ARG A 790 -24.31 -37.23 18.69
N THR A 791 -23.73 -37.85 19.73
CA THR A 791 -22.50 -37.37 20.38
C THR A 791 -21.36 -37.34 19.36
N ALA A 792 -20.55 -36.28 19.38
CA ALA A 792 -19.40 -36.14 18.49
C ALA A 792 -18.39 -37.28 18.73
N LEU A 793 -17.92 -37.89 17.64
CA LEU A 793 -16.94 -38.98 17.70
C LEU A 793 -15.52 -38.46 17.41
N PRO A 794 -14.48 -39.01 18.07
CA PRO A 794 -13.11 -38.87 17.60
C PRO A 794 -12.99 -39.30 16.11
N PRO A 795 -12.06 -38.77 15.32
CA PRO A 795 -11.71 -39.37 14.04
C PRO A 795 -10.88 -40.66 14.28
N VAL A 796 -11.12 -41.69 13.45
CA VAL A 796 -10.30 -42.92 13.39
C VAL A 796 -8.96 -42.63 12.68
#